data_AF-A0A1J4K134-F1
#
_entry.id   AF-A0A1J4K134-F1
#
_cell.length_a   1.000
_cell.length_b   1.000
_cell.length_c   1.000
_cell.angle_alpha   90.00
_cell.angle_beta   90.00
_cell.angle_gamma   90.00
#
_symmetry.space_group_name_H-M   'P 1'
#
loop_
_entity.id
_entity.type
_entity.pdbx_description
1 polymer ?
#
loop_
_entity_poly.entity_id
_entity_poly.type
_entity_poly.pdbx_seq_one_letter_code
_entity_poly.pdbx_strand_id
1 'polypeptide(L)'
;MSLIDDFIRTCWNKRISANEFIDEMHSRYDNDGIAKITRQLMILCGQSYEPTSFIFDYFISIVQNNPSYIFSVIDESDPQQILGCVRLFIKCGDTLFNDFKIGTKDSAICALNALRLVLNYHYNDPNLLKEAIIKLSRSPMFSILITSGRVFAPDDFRQVREQFEAANPFDGMMKQLPVSQAHLLSALFTEELSHPQIIQNRHDIITLFASSVQIWYVKDGLFTFFIPDIMKHLYFLLITNFITNPSLQLAYMITNLFVRIILKKPGEDEAYLLEPFDKDNLLTLLDQLYSEFRPEKKASRSQYAEFCAPKIEKEYSDYFPKGLTLERVKKLLVSPPDYIDNSNIFATVFQYPMFVSQLPDYIISYLTPEHMLEATKFAEQIFKKHADFRLLITMQGKMTEFLEALAKLCQKVYDTHCFISIWTVMLSLYRYCWRSGSKIVRKPCIKFQEEAELPLSQFLGLLSGRTTPEEFVQVNPNMTLDQFLQISSPYEQCFAFLRYLILTNDLESVKFVLEARPYLWPSALLWGIKMRHKNAFLLAKMKMPNYKLIDTLFYYMMTALAKPKDAWLAVIDFSDYDLLMEFRPHSIAEIQYRIIGDLNIIGKISPLDPKKVRSIVISWRAWVHVFSLELFVKTLIDLLMWNTQSNSDPLSSKQIFQSAACFLVVVCDEDPEKILAIIKTAMNMLEEGPESVSDGDGLAQFCVILVIALHHRWKEAFIQLLDIRKRILNDESQTGSARMVFALSLIKTSLYISHLQTLISPDMFDTMFLKHDCQTAIDFFIAKEIAIKQGEIDFDDSSFT
;
A
#
# COMPACT_ATOMS: atom_id res chain seq x y z
N MET A 1 -7.52 44.28 -56.82
CA MET A 1 -7.14 42.95 -56.33
C MET A 1 -5.84 43.11 -55.59
N SER A 2 -5.71 42.60 -54.37
CA SER A 2 -4.45 42.71 -53.64
C SER A 2 -3.38 41.84 -54.33
N LEU A 3 -2.10 42.22 -54.25
CA LEU A 3 -0.97 41.42 -54.75
C LEU A 3 -0.97 39.97 -54.20
N ILE A 4 -1.66 39.75 -53.08
CA ILE A 4 -1.81 38.47 -52.39
C ILE A 4 -2.92 37.62 -53.00
N ASP A 5 -4.04 38.22 -53.38
CA ASP A 5 -5.11 37.52 -54.11
C ASP A 5 -4.60 37.00 -55.45
N ASP A 6 -3.77 37.80 -56.13
CA ASP A 6 -3.16 37.42 -57.40
C ASP A 6 -2.16 36.27 -57.23
N PHE A 7 -1.43 36.23 -56.12
CA PHE A 7 -0.53 35.13 -55.80
C PHE A 7 -1.29 33.82 -55.55
N ILE A 8 -2.25 33.81 -54.62
CA ILE A 8 -3.05 32.61 -54.30
C ILE A 8 -3.77 32.11 -55.56
N ARG A 9 -4.36 33.03 -56.35
CA ARG A 9 -5.01 32.70 -57.61
C ARG A 9 -4.04 32.13 -58.65
N THR A 10 -2.81 32.64 -58.72
CA THR A 10 -1.79 32.13 -59.66
C THR A 10 -1.33 30.74 -59.28
N CYS A 11 -1.06 30.50 -57.99
CA CYS A 11 -0.71 29.18 -57.46
C CYS A 11 -1.85 28.18 -57.69
N TRP A 12 -3.09 28.58 -57.42
CA TRP A 12 -4.29 27.77 -57.67
C TRP A 12 -4.45 27.44 -59.16
N ASN A 13 -4.36 28.42 -60.06
CA ASN A 13 -4.49 28.21 -61.50
C ASN A 13 -3.40 27.28 -62.07
N LYS A 14 -2.20 27.32 -61.48
CA LYS A 14 -1.08 26.43 -61.82
C LYS A 14 -1.18 25.03 -61.20
N ARG A 15 -2.09 24.82 -60.24
CA ARG A 15 -2.26 23.56 -59.49
C ARG A 15 -0.96 23.06 -58.86
N ILE A 16 -0.16 23.98 -58.33
CA ILE A 16 1.08 23.60 -57.64
C ILE A 16 0.76 22.81 -56.37
N SER A 17 1.65 21.90 -55.98
CA SER A 17 1.52 21.13 -54.74
C SER A 17 1.65 22.04 -53.52
N ALA A 18 1.21 21.55 -52.35
CA ALA A 18 1.28 22.33 -51.12
C ALA A 18 2.72 22.65 -50.68
N ASN A 19 3.68 21.75 -50.96
CA ASN A 19 5.10 21.99 -50.72
C ASN A 19 5.66 23.08 -51.64
N GLU A 20 5.35 23.01 -52.95
CA GLU A 20 5.74 24.04 -53.90
C GLU A 20 5.12 25.40 -53.57
N PHE A 21 3.90 25.41 -53.03
CA PHE A 21 3.24 26.62 -52.54
C PHE A 21 4.00 27.24 -51.36
N ILE A 22 4.43 26.45 -50.39
CA ILE A 22 5.23 26.92 -49.24
C ILE A 22 6.58 27.48 -49.71
N ASP A 23 7.26 26.79 -50.64
CA ASP A 23 8.53 27.25 -51.22
C ASP A 23 8.35 28.57 -52.02
N GLU A 24 7.30 28.67 -52.84
CA GLU A 24 7.00 29.88 -53.62
C GLU A 24 6.55 31.04 -52.73
N MET A 25 5.90 30.75 -51.59
CA MET A 25 5.49 31.72 -50.58
C MET A 25 6.71 32.30 -49.84
N HIS A 26 7.56 31.45 -49.26
CA HIS A 26 8.75 31.89 -48.51
C HIS A 26 9.81 32.56 -49.39
N SER A 27 9.89 32.22 -50.69
CA SER A 27 10.80 32.86 -51.62
C SER A 27 10.36 34.26 -52.07
N ARG A 28 9.07 34.61 -51.90
CA ARG A 28 8.50 35.87 -52.40
C ARG A 28 8.04 36.84 -51.34
N TYR A 29 7.69 36.36 -50.16
CA TYR A 29 7.06 37.17 -49.12
C TYR A 29 7.82 37.06 -47.80
N ASP A 30 7.91 38.18 -47.09
CA ASP A 30 8.37 38.25 -45.72
C ASP A 30 7.27 37.81 -44.74
N ASN A 31 7.57 37.79 -43.44
CA ASN A 31 6.63 37.32 -42.41
C ASN A 31 5.29 38.10 -42.40
N ASP A 32 5.29 39.39 -42.74
CA ASP A 32 4.06 40.19 -42.85
C ASP A 32 3.24 39.82 -44.09
N GLY A 33 3.91 39.59 -45.23
CA GLY A 33 3.28 39.06 -46.44
C GLY A 33 2.66 37.67 -46.22
N ILE A 34 3.36 36.78 -45.52
CA ILE A 34 2.87 35.44 -45.15
C ILE A 34 1.65 35.54 -44.22
N ALA A 35 1.66 36.45 -43.25
CA ALA A 35 0.52 36.68 -42.37
C ALA A 35 -0.72 37.13 -43.16
N LYS A 36 -0.54 38.05 -44.11
CA LYS A 36 -1.64 38.51 -44.99
C LYS A 36 -2.13 37.41 -45.94
N ILE A 37 -1.25 36.56 -46.47
CA ILE A 37 -1.62 35.37 -47.26
C ILE A 37 -2.47 34.42 -46.40
N THR A 38 -2.05 34.19 -45.16
CA THR A 38 -2.74 33.30 -44.23
C THR A 38 -4.12 33.83 -43.86
N ARG A 39 -4.28 35.13 -43.56
CA ARG A 39 -5.59 35.77 -43.36
C ARG A 39 -6.50 35.59 -44.58
N GLN A 40 -5.95 35.78 -45.77
CA GLN A 40 -6.73 35.63 -47.00
C GLN A 40 -7.16 34.17 -47.24
N LEU A 41 -6.31 33.20 -46.92
CA LEU A 41 -6.69 31.78 -46.94
C LEU A 41 -7.76 31.45 -45.90
N MET A 42 -7.71 32.03 -44.70
CA MET A 42 -8.78 31.91 -43.70
C MET A 42 -10.12 32.43 -44.25
N ILE A 43 -10.13 33.63 -44.85
CA ILE A 43 -11.31 34.23 -45.47
C ILE A 43 -11.86 33.33 -46.59
N LEU A 44 -10.99 32.85 -47.49
CA LEU A 44 -11.37 31.96 -48.59
C LEU A 44 -11.95 30.62 -48.09
N CYS A 45 -11.42 30.07 -47.00
CA CYS A 45 -11.94 28.86 -46.37
C CYS A 45 -13.28 29.09 -45.65
N GLY A 46 -13.52 30.32 -45.19
CA GLY A 46 -14.73 30.74 -44.48
C GLY A 46 -15.88 31.23 -45.37
N GLN A 47 -15.79 31.11 -46.70
CA GLN A 47 -16.87 31.54 -47.59
C GLN A 47 -18.10 30.62 -47.50
N SER A 48 -19.28 31.13 -47.87
CA SER A 48 -20.55 30.39 -47.72
C SER A 48 -20.63 29.12 -48.59
N TYR A 49 -19.86 29.03 -49.67
CA TYR A 49 -19.72 27.83 -50.48
C TYR A 49 -18.54 26.96 -50.01
N GLU A 50 -18.60 25.65 -50.28
CA GLU A 50 -17.52 24.72 -49.92
C GLU A 50 -16.24 25.05 -50.73
N PRO A 51 -15.15 25.47 -50.08
CA PRO A 51 -13.89 25.77 -50.75
C PRO A 51 -13.31 24.52 -51.42
N THR A 52 -12.61 24.68 -52.53
CA THR A 52 -11.88 23.58 -53.19
C THR A 52 -10.81 22.99 -52.26
N SER A 53 -10.64 21.66 -52.27
CA SER A 53 -9.70 20.95 -51.38
C SER A 53 -8.31 21.58 -51.37
N PHE A 54 -7.80 22.00 -52.53
CA PHE A 54 -6.49 22.62 -52.70
C PHE A 54 -6.26 23.86 -51.83
N ILE A 55 -7.28 24.70 -51.62
CA ILE A 55 -7.15 25.92 -50.81
C ILE A 55 -6.94 25.54 -49.35
N PHE A 56 -7.68 24.53 -48.87
CA PHE A 56 -7.44 23.96 -47.56
C PHE A 56 -6.06 23.30 -47.49
N ASP A 57 -5.61 22.60 -48.52
CA ASP A 57 -4.32 21.91 -48.48
C ASP A 57 -3.16 22.92 -48.37
N TYR A 58 -3.26 24.09 -49.03
CA TYR A 58 -2.34 25.21 -48.82
C TYR A 58 -2.42 25.78 -47.40
N PHE A 59 -3.63 26.00 -46.88
CA PHE A 59 -3.81 26.52 -45.53
C PHE A 59 -3.26 25.53 -44.48
N ILE A 60 -3.49 24.24 -44.67
CA ILE A 60 -2.98 23.15 -43.83
C ILE A 60 -1.46 23.16 -43.83
N SER A 61 -0.80 23.26 -44.99
CA SER A 61 0.67 23.24 -45.05
C SER A 61 1.34 24.45 -44.40
N ILE A 62 0.68 25.61 -44.35
CA ILE A 62 1.17 26.76 -43.57
C ILE A 62 1.11 26.43 -42.08
N VAL A 63 0.01 25.80 -41.66
CA VAL A 63 -0.32 25.57 -40.25
C VAL A 63 0.43 24.36 -39.68
N GLN A 64 0.68 23.31 -40.47
CA GLN A 64 1.29 22.04 -40.03
C GLN A 64 2.64 22.24 -39.34
N ASN A 65 3.44 23.22 -39.77
CA ASN A 65 4.75 23.49 -39.16
C ASN A 65 4.67 24.22 -37.82
N ASN A 66 3.61 25.01 -37.59
CA ASN A 66 3.38 25.71 -36.33
C ASN A 66 1.91 26.15 -36.18
N PRO A 67 1.01 25.30 -35.60
CA PRO A 67 -0.40 25.67 -35.49
C PRO A 67 -0.70 26.84 -34.55
N SER A 68 0.25 27.26 -33.69
CA SER A 68 0.12 28.49 -32.90
C SER A 68 0.05 29.75 -33.76
N TYR A 69 0.59 29.68 -34.99
CA TYR A 69 0.64 30.78 -35.93
C TYR A 69 -0.76 31.29 -36.34
N ILE A 70 -1.78 30.43 -36.32
CA ILE A 70 -3.16 30.84 -36.58
C ILE A 70 -3.58 31.92 -35.59
N PHE A 71 -3.30 31.71 -34.31
CA PHE A 71 -3.77 32.57 -33.22
C PHE A 71 -3.00 33.89 -33.13
N SER A 72 -1.82 34.00 -33.74
CA SER A 72 -1.09 35.27 -33.84
C SER A 72 -1.52 36.11 -35.05
N VAL A 73 -2.18 35.51 -36.03
CA VAL A 73 -2.53 36.16 -37.30
C VAL A 73 -4.02 36.46 -37.42
N ILE A 74 -4.89 35.62 -36.84
CA ILE A 74 -6.34 35.76 -36.95
C ILE A 74 -6.84 37.10 -36.40
N ASP A 75 -7.76 37.73 -37.13
CA ASP A 75 -8.58 38.81 -36.60
C ASP A 75 -9.86 38.21 -35.99
N GLU A 76 -9.93 38.12 -34.66
CA GLU A 76 -11.11 37.60 -33.95
C GLU A 76 -12.37 38.46 -34.16
N SER A 77 -12.27 39.64 -34.79
CA SER A 77 -13.43 40.44 -35.18
C SER A 77 -14.02 40.10 -36.56
N ASP A 78 -13.32 39.29 -37.37
CA ASP A 78 -13.76 38.87 -38.71
C ASP A 78 -14.44 37.49 -38.68
N PRO A 79 -15.78 37.41 -38.89
CA PRO A 79 -16.51 36.15 -38.84
C PRO A 79 -16.09 35.15 -39.93
N GLN A 80 -15.58 35.62 -41.08
CA GLN A 80 -15.15 34.75 -42.17
C GLN A 80 -13.82 34.08 -41.83
N GLN A 81 -12.89 34.79 -41.18
CA GLN A 81 -11.65 34.18 -40.71
C GLN A 81 -11.91 33.11 -39.65
N ILE A 82 -12.80 33.40 -38.69
CA ILE A 82 -13.22 32.44 -37.66
C ILE A 82 -13.82 31.18 -38.31
N LEU A 83 -14.78 31.34 -39.23
CA LEU A 83 -15.40 30.21 -39.93
C LEU A 83 -14.37 29.40 -40.73
N GLY A 84 -13.41 30.07 -41.37
CA GLY A 84 -12.29 29.42 -42.06
C GLY A 84 -11.45 28.54 -41.13
N CYS A 85 -11.13 29.02 -39.93
CA CYS A 85 -10.43 28.27 -38.90
C CYS A 85 -11.27 27.09 -38.36
N VAL A 86 -12.57 27.28 -38.09
CA VAL A 86 -13.44 26.18 -37.64
C VAL A 86 -13.50 25.07 -38.68
N ARG A 87 -13.63 25.40 -39.96
CA ARG A 87 -13.63 24.41 -41.05
C ARG A 87 -12.27 23.73 -41.22
N LEU A 88 -11.18 24.45 -41.02
CA LEU A 88 -9.84 23.85 -40.97
C LEU A 88 -9.77 22.80 -39.85
N PHE A 89 -10.26 23.11 -38.65
CA PHE A 89 -10.28 22.17 -37.53
C PHE A 89 -11.16 20.94 -37.82
N ILE A 90 -12.27 21.09 -38.54
CA ILE A 90 -13.09 19.96 -38.99
C ILE A 90 -12.32 19.08 -39.98
N LYS A 91 -11.58 19.68 -40.91
CA LYS A 91 -10.81 18.97 -41.94
C LYS A 91 -9.58 18.25 -41.38
N CYS A 92 -8.88 18.85 -40.41
CA CYS A 92 -7.63 18.36 -39.84
C CYS A 92 -7.76 17.62 -38.50
N GLY A 93 -8.96 17.61 -37.90
CA GLY A 93 -9.23 17.38 -36.47
C GLY A 93 -8.26 16.50 -35.68
N ASP A 94 -7.97 15.29 -36.15
CA ASP A 94 -7.14 14.30 -35.46
C ASP A 94 -5.63 14.46 -35.67
N THR A 95 -5.19 15.13 -36.72
CA THR A 95 -3.76 15.29 -37.07
C THR A 95 -3.16 16.62 -36.63
N LEU A 96 -3.98 17.64 -36.40
CA LEU A 96 -3.52 19.01 -36.19
C LEU A 96 -2.58 19.18 -34.98
N PHE A 97 -2.80 18.40 -33.92
CA PHE A 97 -2.08 18.54 -32.66
C PHE A 97 -1.02 17.44 -32.43
N ASN A 98 -0.81 16.53 -33.38
CA ASN A 98 0.03 15.35 -33.15
C ASN A 98 1.52 15.69 -32.91
N ASP A 99 1.99 16.80 -33.45
CA ASP A 99 3.39 17.23 -33.32
C ASP A 99 3.62 18.19 -32.15
N PHE A 100 2.60 18.46 -31.33
CA PHE A 100 2.72 19.35 -30.18
C PHE A 100 3.52 18.68 -29.05
N LYS A 101 4.25 19.49 -28.29
CA LYS A 101 4.98 19.01 -27.10
C LYS A 101 4.08 19.11 -25.87
N ILE A 102 3.81 17.96 -25.24
CA ILE A 102 3.12 17.90 -23.95
C ILE A 102 3.95 18.64 -22.89
N GLY A 103 3.28 19.35 -21.99
CA GLY A 103 3.94 20.00 -20.85
C GLY A 103 4.53 21.38 -21.18
N THR A 104 4.07 22.03 -22.25
CA THR A 104 4.48 23.40 -22.60
C THR A 104 3.29 24.35 -22.58
N LYS A 105 3.51 25.56 -22.06
CA LYS A 105 2.49 26.61 -21.96
C LYS A 105 1.91 26.99 -23.33
N ASP A 106 2.77 27.15 -24.34
CA ASP A 106 2.34 27.51 -25.69
C ASP A 106 1.41 26.45 -26.29
N SER A 107 1.72 25.17 -26.12
CA SER A 107 0.91 24.08 -26.62
C SER A 107 -0.47 24.03 -25.95
N ALA A 108 -0.51 24.26 -24.63
CA ALA A 108 -1.75 24.33 -23.87
C ALA A 108 -2.64 25.50 -24.32
N ILE A 109 -2.06 26.70 -24.43
CA ILE A 109 -2.77 27.91 -24.87
C ILE A 109 -3.31 27.74 -26.29
N CYS A 110 -2.55 27.12 -27.20
CA CYS A 110 -3.01 26.88 -28.56
C CYS A 110 -4.23 25.95 -28.62
N ALA A 111 -4.23 24.86 -27.84
CA ALA A 111 -5.37 23.97 -27.78
C ALA A 111 -6.60 24.66 -27.15
N LEU A 112 -6.39 25.45 -26.08
CA LEU A 112 -7.45 26.24 -25.46
C LEU A 112 -8.04 27.28 -26.42
N ASN A 113 -7.19 28.00 -27.17
CA ASN A 113 -7.64 28.98 -28.16
C ASN A 113 -8.38 28.32 -29.32
N ALA A 114 -7.96 27.13 -29.77
CA ALA A 114 -8.69 26.37 -30.77
C ALA A 114 -10.11 26.03 -30.29
N LEU A 115 -10.23 25.53 -29.05
CA LEU A 115 -11.53 25.22 -28.45
C LEU A 115 -12.36 26.48 -28.25
N ARG A 116 -11.77 27.56 -27.74
CA ARG A 116 -12.41 28.87 -27.54
C ARG A 116 -12.98 29.42 -28.84
N LEU A 117 -12.22 29.35 -29.93
CA LEU A 117 -12.65 29.84 -31.25
C LEU A 117 -13.85 29.04 -31.78
N VAL A 118 -13.83 27.71 -31.61
CA VAL A 118 -14.96 26.84 -31.96
C VAL A 118 -16.18 27.16 -31.10
N LEU A 119 -15.99 27.35 -29.78
CA LEU A 119 -17.05 27.70 -28.85
C LEU A 119 -17.63 29.09 -29.15
N ASN A 120 -16.83 30.09 -29.45
CA ASN A 120 -17.30 31.44 -29.79
C ASN A 120 -18.20 31.45 -31.05
N TYR A 121 -18.06 30.46 -31.93
CA TYR A 121 -18.90 30.32 -33.13
C TYR A 121 -20.28 29.69 -32.86
N HIS A 122 -20.58 29.25 -31.63
CA HIS A 122 -21.82 28.51 -31.30
C HIS A 122 -23.12 29.26 -31.65
N TYR A 123 -23.15 30.59 -31.52
CA TYR A 123 -24.35 31.38 -31.83
C TYR A 123 -24.68 31.43 -33.33
N ASN A 124 -23.72 31.12 -34.20
CA ASN A 124 -23.88 31.21 -35.65
C ASN A 124 -24.33 29.87 -36.28
N ASP A 125 -23.75 28.74 -35.87
CA ASP A 125 -24.12 27.40 -36.36
C ASP A 125 -23.85 26.29 -35.32
N PRO A 126 -24.91 25.83 -34.60
CA PRO A 126 -24.79 24.74 -33.62
C PRO A 126 -24.36 23.38 -34.22
N ASN A 127 -24.67 23.11 -35.50
CA ASN A 127 -24.28 21.84 -36.13
C ASN A 127 -22.79 21.82 -36.44
N LEU A 128 -22.26 22.94 -36.94
CA LEU A 128 -20.84 23.10 -37.23
C LEU A 128 -19.99 23.05 -35.95
N LEU A 129 -20.48 23.66 -34.87
CA LEU A 129 -19.89 23.54 -33.53
C LEU A 129 -19.73 22.07 -33.12
N LYS A 130 -20.82 21.30 -33.22
CA LYS A 130 -20.85 19.89 -32.83
C LYS A 130 -19.89 19.07 -33.69
N GLU A 131 -19.86 19.31 -34.99
CA GLU A 131 -18.93 18.63 -35.90
C GLU A 131 -17.46 18.94 -35.56
N ALA A 132 -17.12 20.22 -35.33
CA ALA A 132 -15.78 20.63 -34.96
C ALA A 132 -15.32 20.00 -33.65
N ILE A 133 -16.16 20.01 -32.61
CA ILE A 133 -15.85 19.37 -31.32
C ILE A 133 -15.68 17.86 -31.49
N ILE A 134 -16.55 17.19 -32.26
CA ILE A 134 -16.42 15.77 -32.57
C ILE A 134 -15.10 15.46 -33.28
N LYS A 135 -14.66 16.32 -34.21
CA LYS A 135 -13.42 16.13 -34.96
C LYS A 135 -12.18 16.36 -34.11
N LEU A 136 -12.15 17.45 -33.34
CA LEU A 136 -11.04 17.77 -32.43
C LEU A 136 -10.88 16.72 -31.33
N SER A 137 -11.99 16.27 -30.73
CA SER A 137 -11.99 15.24 -29.68
C SER A 137 -11.61 13.84 -30.16
N ARG A 138 -11.43 13.61 -31.47
CA ARG A 138 -10.84 12.35 -31.97
C ARG A 138 -9.36 12.27 -31.66
N SER A 139 -8.66 13.39 -31.53
CA SER A 139 -7.25 13.42 -31.13
C SER A 139 -7.12 13.22 -29.61
N PRO A 140 -6.47 12.15 -29.14
CA PRO A 140 -6.14 12.00 -27.73
C PRO A 140 -5.25 13.15 -27.24
N MET A 141 -4.33 13.59 -28.10
CA MET A 141 -3.40 14.68 -27.86
C MET A 141 -4.12 15.99 -27.56
N PHE A 142 -5.16 16.32 -28.30
CA PHE A 142 -5.97 17.51 -28.04
C PHE A 142 -6.56 17.53 -26.63
N SER A 143 -7.15 16.41 -26.17
CA SER A 143 -7.72 16.32 -24.82
C SER A 143 -6.66 16.50 -23.72
N ILE A 144 -5.45 15.97 -23.94
CA ILE A 144 -4.32 16.13 -23.01
C ILE A 144 -3.84 17.57 -22.97
N LEU A 145 -3.71 18.23 -24.12
CA LEU A 145 -3.32 19.64 -24.19
C LEU A 145 -4.34 20.54 -23.49
N ILE A 146 -5.64 20.29 -23.70
CA ILE A 146 -6.71 20.98 -22.96
C ILE A 146 -6.54 20.79 -21.45
N THR A 147 -6.31 19.55 -21.00
CA THR A 147 -6.11 19.28 -19.56
C THR A 147 -4.86 19.96 -19.01
N SER A 148 -3.76 19.99 -19.79
CA SER A 148 -2.52 20.66 -19.38
C SER A 148 -2.70 22.17 -19.15
N GLY A 149 -3.71 22.78 -19.80
CA GLY A 149 -4.13 24.16 -19.57
C GLY A 149 -4.51 24.45 -18.11
N ARG A 150 -4.99 23.45 -17.35
CA ARG A 150 -5.27 23.59 -15.91
C ARG A 150 -4.04 24.02 -15.10
N VAL A 151 -2.86 23.61 -15.55
CA VAL A 151 -1.58 23.88 -14.87
C VAL A 151 -0.90 25.09 -15.49
N PHE A 152 -0.79 25.15 -16.82
CA PHE A 152 0.02 26.18 -17.49
C PHE A 152 -0.74 27.48 -17.85
N ALA A 153 -2.07 27.42 -17.92
CA ALA A 153 -2.95 28.54 -18.30
C ALA A 153 -4.32 28.49 -17.58
N PRO A 154 -4.35 28.55 -16.24
CA PRO A 154 -5.54 28.25 -15.44
C PRO A 154 -6.71 29.20 -15.70
N ASP A 155 -6.45 30.47 -16.00
CA ASP A 155 -7.50 31.45 -16.27
C ASP A 155 -8.15 31.23 -17.65
N ASP A 156 -7.35 30.99 -18.68
CA ASP A 156 -7.85 30.63 -20.02
C ASP A 156 -8.65 29.32 -19.97
N PHE A 157 -8.17 28.33 -19.20
CA PHE A 157 -8.88 27.07 -19.00
C PHE A 157 -10.25 27.29 -18.34
N ARG A 158 -10.33 28.11 -17.29
CA ARG A 158 -11.60 28.42 -16.60
C ARG A 158 -12.60 29.06 -17.55
N GLN A 159 -12.15 30.04 -18.35
CA GLN A 159 -12.99 30.70 -19.35
C GLN A 159 -13.53 29.71 -20.39
N VAL A 160 -12.67 28.85 -20.94
CA VAL A 160 -13.06 27.85 -21.95
C VAL A 160 -14.04 26.83 -21.37
N ARG A 161 -13.84 26.39 -20.13
CA ARG A 161 -14.75 25.47 -19.43
C ARG A 161 -16.15 26.08 -19.27
N GLU A 162 -16.25 27.32 -18.83
CA GLU A 162 -17.53 28.05 -18.69
C GLU A 162 -18.25 28.21 -20.03
N GLN A 163 -17.51 28.55 -21.10
CA GLN A 163 -18.06 28.65 -22.44
C GLN A 163 -18.54 27.30 -22.98
N PHE A 164 -17.81 26.21 -22.71
CA PHE A 164 -18.20 24.87 -23.12
C PHE A 164 -19.50 24.44 -22.45
N GLU A 165 -19.65 24.73 -21.16
CA GLU A 165 -20.86 24.45 -20.41
C GLU A 165 -22.07 25.25 -20.94
N ALA A 166 -21.87 26.54 -21.24
CA ALA A 166 -22.90 27.39 -21.83
C ALA A 166 -23.33 26.93 -23.24
N ALA A 167 -22.38 26.48 -24.07
CA ALA A 167 -22.64 26.01 -25.42
C ALA A 167 -23.31 24.63 -25.47
N ASN A 168 -23.15 23.81 -24.42
CA ASN A 168 -23.76 22.49 -24.23
C ASN A 168 -23.75 21.57 -25.49
N PRO A 169 -22.57 21.30 -26.10
CA PRO A 169 -22.47 20.67 -27.41
C PRO A 169 -22.92 19.20 -27.48
N PHE A 170 -23.07 18.54 -26.34
CA PHE A 170 -23.47 17.12 -26.24
C PHE A 170 -24.84 16.91 -25.60
N ASP A 171 -25.71 17.94 -25.62
CA ASP A 171 -27.06 17.84 -25.07
C ASP A 171 -27.80 16.58 -25.57
N GLY A 172 -28.41 15.84 -24.64
CA GLY A 172 -29.13 14.59 -24.91
C GLY A 172 -28.29 13.37 -25.34
N MET A 173 -26.96 13.47 -25.53
CA MET A 173 -26.12 12.37 -26.04
C MET A 173 -25.13 11.76 -25.04
N MET A 174 -25.09 12.26 -23.81
CA MET A 174 -24.09 11.90 -22.78
C MET A 174 -23.89 10.40 -22.54
N LYS A 175 -24.95 9.59 -22.64
CA LYS A 175 -24.87 8.12 -22.40
C LYS A 175 -24.35 7.30 -23.59
N GLN A 176 -24.09 7.94 -24.74
CA GLN A 176 -23.70 7.29 -26.00
C GLN A 176 -22.39 7.85 -26.58
N LEU A 177 -21.63 8.60 -25.78
CA LEU A 177 -20.39 9.22 -26.24
C LEU A 177 -19.30 8.18 -26.50
N PRO A 178 -18.61 8.23 -27.65
CA PRO A 178 -17.37 7.51 -27.88
C PRO A 178 -16.30 7.85 -26.83
N VAL A 179 -15.38 6.91 -26.58
CA VAL A 179 -14.30 7.05 -25.57
C VAL A 179 -13.48 8.33 -25.77
N SER A 180 -13.17 8.71 -27.01
CA SER A 180 -12.38 9.91 -27.30
C SER A 180 -13.09 11.22 -26.90
N GLN A 181 -14.42 11.25 -27.00
CA GLN A 181 -15.25 12.39 -26.55
C GLN A 181 -15.39 12.40 -25.02
N ALA A 182 -15.46 11.22 -24.40
CA ALA A 182 -15.44 11.09 -22.94
C ALA A 182 -14.11 11.61 -22.35
N HIS A 183 -12.97 11.40 -23.01
CA HIS A 183 -11.68 11.98 -22.60
C HIS A 183 -11.70 13.52 -22.60
N LEU A 184 -12.28 14.17 -23.61
CA LEU A 184 -12.41 15.63 -23.63
C LEU A 184 -13.30 16.14 -22.48
N LEU A 185 -14.39 15.43 -22.18
CA LEU A 185 -15.22 15.76 -21.02
C LEU A 185 -14.47 15.56 -19.70
N SER A 186 -13.67 14.50 -19.58
CA SER A 186 -12.82 14.28 -18.42
C SER A 186 -11.79 15.41 -18.27
N ALA A 187 -11.15 15.80 -19.37
CA ALA A 187 -10.19 16.91 -19.41
C ALA A 187 -10.76 18.22 -18.86
N LEU A 188 -12.01 18.54 -19.22
CA LEU A 188 -12.67 19.79 -18.85
C LEU A 188 -13.35 19.74 -17.47
N PHE A 189 -13.97 18.61 -17.10
CA PHE A 189 -14.94 18.57 -16.00
C PHE A 189 -14.60 17.59 -14.87
N THR A 190 -13.56 16.77 -14.98
CA THR A 190 -13.13 15.93 -13.85
C THR A 190 -12.47 16.82 -12.78
N GLU A 191 -13.04 16.83 -11.58
CA GLU A 191 -12.58 17.64 -10.45
C GLU A 191 -11.76 16.84 -9.44
N GLU A 192 -12.05 15.55 -9.31
CA GLU A 192 -11.45 14.65 -8.33
C GLU A 192 -10.98 13.38 -9.06
N LEU A 193 -9.77 12.92 -8.73
CA LEU A 193 -9.24 11.68 -9.28
C LEU A 193 -9.81 10.49 -8.52
N SER A 194 -10.58 9.67 -9.23
CA SER A 194 -10.95 8.35 -8.77
C SER A 194 -10.51 7.32 -9.79
N HIS A 195 -9.67 6.37 -9.42
CA HIS A 195 -9.48 5.18 -10.23
C HIS A 195 -10.39 4.08 -9.67
N PRO A 196 -11.49 3.70 -10.36
CA PRO A 196 -12.46 2.72 -9.85
C PRO A 196 -11.82 1.38 -9.50
N GLN A 197 -10.81 0.93 -10.27
CA GLN A 197 -10.05 -0.29 -9.93
C GLN A 197 -9.14 -0.11 -8.72
N ILE A 198 -8.57 1.09 -8.48
CA ILE A 198 -7.87 1.35 -7.22
C ILE A 198 -8.90 1.35 -6.09
N ILE A 199 -10.15 1.76 -6.32
CA ILE A 199 -11.22 1.80 -5.30
C ILE A 199 -11.79 0.43 -4.94
N GLN A 200 -12.03 -0.45 -5.92
CA GLN A 200 -12.34 -1.85 -5.61
C GLN A 200 -11.15 -2.56 -4.94
N ASN A 201 -9.92 -2.31 -5.43
CA ASN A 201 -8.72 -2.74 -4.72
C ASN A 201 -8.60 -2.08 -3.35
N ARG A 202 -9.14 -0.85 -3.12
CA ARG A 202 -9.10 -0.15 -1.83
C ARG A 202 -9.86 -0.97 -0.80
N HIS A 203 -11.09 -1.39 -1.05
CA HIS A 203 -11.84 -2.19 -0.08
C HIS A 203 -11.11 -3.49 0.28
N ASP A 204 -10.52 -4.14 -0.70
CA ASP A 204 -9.89 -5.46 -0.54
C ASP A 204 -8.51 -5.37 0.10
N ILE A 205 -7.71 -4.37 -0.27
CA ILE A 205 -6.47 -3.98 0.41
C ILE A 205 -6.81 -3.55 1.84
N ILE A 206 -7.78 -2.66 2.05
CA ILE A 206 -8.23 -2.21 3.38
C ILE A 206 -8.67 -3.41 4.22
N THR A 207 -9.40 -4.36 3.66
CA THR A 207 -9.85 -5.58 4.36
C THR A 207 -8.67 -6.52 4.64
N LEU A 208 -7.74 -6.70 3.69
CA LEU A 208 -6.51 -7.47 3.87
C LEU A 208 -5.63 -6.86 4.96
N PHE A 209 -5.43 -5.55 4.92
CA PHE A 209 -4.69 -4.79 5.92
C PHE A 209 -5.39 -4.89 7.27
N ALA A 210 -6.69 -4.60 7.38
CA ALA A 210 -7.44 -4.76 8.62
C ALA A 210 -7.34 -6.19 9.21
N SER A 211 -7.32 -7.21 8.35
CA SER A 211 -7.16 -8.62 8.74
C SER A 211 -5.72 -8.99 9.12
N SER A 212 -4.73 -8.32 8.55
CA SER A 212 -3.31 -8.64 8.70
C SER A 212 -2.55 -7.71 9.66
N VAL A 213 -3.09 -6.54 10.00
CA VAL A 213 -2.51 -5.62 11.00
C VAL A 213 -2.31 -6.32 12.35
N GLN A 214 -3.06 -7.40 12.63
CA GLN A 214 -2.82 -8.29 13.78
C GLN A 214 -1.43 -8.95 13.85
N ILE A 215 -0.64 -8.88 12.78
CA ILE A 215 0.72 -9.44 12.71
C ILE A 215 1.75 -8.35 12.37
N TRP A 216 1.28 -7.19 11.94
CA TRP A 216 2.15 -6.11 11.52
C TRP A 216 2.65 -5.39 12.77
N TYR A 217 3.96 -5.45 12.95
CA TYR A 217 4.69 -4.48 13.75
C TYR A 217 4.86 -3.25 12.88
N VAL A 218 3.74 -2.57 12.64
CA VAL A 218 3.68 -1.41 11.75
C VAL A 218 4.76 -0.42 12.19
N LYS A 219 5.77 -0.18 11.35
CA LYS A 219 6.31 1.18 11.29
C LYS A 219 5.44 1.95 10.32
N ASP A 220 5.28 3.23 10.59
CA ASP A 220 4.26 4.08 9.97
C ASP A 220 4.39 4.23 8.44
N GLY A 221 5.46 3.71 7.82
CA GLY A 221 5.84 3.93 6.42
C GLY A 221 4.82 3.43 5.43
N LEU A 222 4.34 2.20 5.59
CA LEU A 222 3.29 1.68 4.70
C LEU A 222 2.03 2.55 4.73
N PHE A 223 1.76 3.20 5.86
CA PHE A 223 0.57 4.02 6.04
C PHE A 223 0.74 5.48 5.63
N THR A 224 1.96 6.01 5.60
CA THR A 224 2.25 7.37 5.12
C THR A 224 2.05 7.54 3.60
N PHE A 225 1.97 6.44 2.84
CA PHE A 225 1.77 6.48 1.38
C PHE A 225 0.35 6.14 0.94
N PHE A 226 -0.52 5.67 1.85
CA PHE A 226 -1.94 5.58 1.51
C PHE A 226 -2.50 6.99 1.38
N ILE A 227 -3.25 7.24 0.31
CA ILE A 227 -4.02 8.47 0.13
C ILE A 227 -4.78 8.73 1.44
N PRO A 228 -4.76 9.96 2.01
CA PRO A 228 -5.42 10.27 3.27
C PRO A 228 -6.84 9.70 3.35
N ASP A 229 -7.60 9.78 2.27
CA ASP A 229 -8.94 9.22 2.16
C ASP A 229 -9.02 7.71 2.42
N ILE A 230 -8.05 6.92 1.97
CA ILE A 230 -7.96 5.46 2.25
C ILE A 230 -7.76 5.22 3.74
N MET A 231 -6.89 6.02 4.37
CA MET A 231 -6.64 5.93 5.81
C MET A 231 -7.89 6.25 6.62
N LYS A 232 -8.68 7.23 6.18
CA LYS A 232 -9.99 7.55 6.77
C LYS A 232 -10.97 6.38 6.66
N HIS A 233 -11.08 5.75 5.48
CA HIS A 233 -11.95 4.56 5.29
C HIS A 233 -11.51 3.38 6.17
N LEU A 234 -10.22 3.07 6.19
CA LEU A 234 -9.66 2.01 7.03
C LEU A 234 -9.93 2.30 8.51
N TYR A 235 -9.84 3.55 8.94
CA TYR A 235 -10.16 3.95 10.31
C TYR A 235 -11.62 3.64 10.68
N PHE A 236 -12.59 3.95 9.81
CA PHE A 236 -13.98 3.57 10.06
C PHE A 236 -14.21 2.07 10.09
N LEU A 237 -13.57 1.32 9.18
CA LEU A 237 -13.65 -0.14 9.20
C LEU A 237 -13.08 -0.71 10.51
N LEU A 238 -11.97 -0.17 11.01
CA LEU A 238 -11.38 -0.58 12.28
C LEU A 238 -12.29 -0.25 13.48
N ILE A 239 -12.97 0.90 13.46
CA ILE A 239 -13.98 1.25 14.48
C ILE A 239 -15.16 0.25 14.42
N THR A 240 -15.68 -0.02 13.22
CA THR A 240 -16.77 -1.00 13.02
C THR A 240 -16.36 -2.41 13.46
N ASN A 241 -15.13 -2.83 13.14
CA ASN A 241 -14.57 -4.11 13.57
C ASN A 241 -14.39 -4.17 15.10
N PHE A 242 -13.96 -3.07 15.73
CA PHE A 242 -13.86 -3.01 17.19
C PHE A 242 -15.22 -3.13 17.86
N ILE A 243 -16.25 -2.46 17.34
CA ILE A 243 -17.61 -2.51 17.89
C ILE A 243 -18.21 -3.91 17.76
N THR A 244 -17.95 -4.60 16.65
CA THR A 244 -18.49 -5.94 16.39
C THR A 244 -17.69 -7.04 17.09
N ASN A 245 -16.36 -6.93 17.11
CA ASN A 245 -15.42 -7.91 17.63
C ASN A 245 -14.28 -7.22 18.40
N PRO A 246 -14.52 -6.76 19.64
CA PRO A 246 -13.53 -5.97 20.37
C PRO A 246 -12.26 -6.77 20.69
N SER A 247 -11.13 -6.13 20.47
CA SER A 247 -9.80 -6.62 20.83
C SER A 247 -8.93 -5.50 21.39
N LEU A 248 -7.94 -5.85 22.20
CA LEU A 248 -7.02 -4.90 22.82
C LEU A 248 -6.18 -4.19 21.76
N GLN A 249 -5.75 -4.92 20.74
CA GLN A 249 -5.03 -4.35 19.63
C GLN A 249 -5.87 -3.33 18.85
N LEU A 250 -7.11 -3.69 18.50
CA LEU A 250 -7.99 -2.79 17.74
C LEU A 250 -8.29 -1.53 18.54
N ALA A 251 -8.52 -1.66 19.85
CA ALA A 251 -8.67 -0.50 20.74
C ALA A 251 -7.45 0.42 20.63
N TYR A 252 -6.23 -0.12 20.76
CA TYR A 252 -5.01 0.70 20.66
C TYR A 252 -4.83 1.34 19.27
N MET A 253 -5.19 0.62 18.20
CA MET A 253 -5.10 1.14 16.85
C MET A 253 -6.02 2.33 16.62
N ILE A 254 -7.29 2.23 17.04
CA ILE A 254 -8.29 3.28 16.80
C ILE A 254 -8.13 4.48 17.72
N THR A 255 -7.53 4.32 18.90
CA THR A 255 -7.34 5.44 19.85
C THR A 255 -5.96 6.10 19.76
N ASN A 256 -4.92 5.40 19.29
CA ASN A 256 -3.55 5.92 19.28
C ASN A 256 -2.96 5.88 17.87
N LEU A 257 -2.74 4.69 17.30
CA LEU A 257 -1.91 4.52 16.10
C LEU A 257 -2.48 5.27 14.88
N PHE A 258 -3.73 4.98 14.50
CA PHE A 258 -4.33 5.59 13.31
C PHE A 258 -4.62 7.08 13.50
N VAL A 259 -4.91 7.49 14.74
CA VAL A 259 -5.10 8.91 15.07
C VAL A 259 -3.84 9.69 14.71
N ARG A 260 -2.67 9.17 15.09
CA ARG A 260 -1.37 9.79 14.78
C ARG A 260 -1.06 9.76 13.29
N ILE A 261 -1.29 8.63 12.63
CA ILE A 261 -0.98 8.49 11.21
C ILE A 261 -1.83 9.47 10.37
N ILE A 262 -3.12 9.61 10.68
CA ILE A 262 -4.02 10.46 9.88
C ILE A 262 -3.80 11.95 10.16
N LEU A 263 -3.52 12.32 11.42
CA LEU A 263 -3.28 13.72 11.79
C LEU A 263 -1.85 14.21 11.47
N LYS A 264 -0.99 13.35 10.93
CA LYS A 264 0.40 13.70 10.58
C LYS A 264 0.43 14.88 9.60
N LYS A 265 1.31 15.85 9.86
CA LYS A 265 1.62 16.91 8.89
C LYS A 265 2.73 16.48 7.91
N PRO A 266 2.68 16.90 6.63
CA PRO A 266 3.75 16.62 5.68
C PRO A 266 5.09 17.21 6.19
N GLY A 267 6.17 16.43 6.17
CA GLY A 267 7.53 16.89 6.51
C GLY A 267 8.04 16.57 7.92
N GLU A 268 7.23 15.97 8.80
CA GLU A 268 7.73 15.40 10.06
C GLU A 268 8.39 14.04 9.80
N ASP A 269 9.68 14.07 9.45
CA ASP A 269 10.57 12.91 9.43
C ASP A 269 11.35 12.88 10.74
N GLU A 270 10.97 12.01 11.68
CA GLU A 270 11.91 11.34 12.59
C GLU A 270 11.20 10.29 13.44
N ALA A 271 11.98 9.32 13.91
CA ALA A 271 11.53 8.11 14.60
C ALA A 271 10.45 8.37 15.66
N TYR A 272 9.23 7.92 15.36
CA TYR A 272 8.06 8.09 16.21
C TYR A 272 8.29 7.55 17.61
N LEU A 273 8.37 8.47 18.58
CA LEU A 273 8.29 8.13 19.99
C LEU A 273 6.89 7.61 20.30
N LEU A 274 6.81 6.61 21.17
CA LEU A 274 5.55 6.08 21.69
C LEU A 274 4.86 7.16 22.53
N GLU A 275 4.09 8.03 21.88
CA GLU A 275 3.34 9.06 22.58
C GLU A 275 2.18 8.43 23.39
N PRO A 276 1.66 9.11 24.42
CA PRO A 276 0.45 8.68 25.13
C PRO A 276 -0.84 8.94 24.33
N PHE A 277 -1.98 8.46 24.85
CA PHE A 277 -3.29 8.79 24.30
C PHE A 277 -3.58 10.28 24.41
N ASP A 278 -4.06 10.89 23.32
CA ASP A 278 -4.49 12.28 23.27
C ASP A 278 -5.96 12.36 22.85
N LYS A 279 -6.79 12.83 23.79
CA LYS A 279 -8.24 12.98 23.60
C LYS A 279 -8.57 14.04 22.55
N ASP A 280 -7.85 15.15 22.56
CA ASP A 280 -8.16 16.31 21.73
C ASP A 280 -7.80 16.01 20.26
N ASN A 281 -6.69 15.31 20.03
CA ASN A 281 -6.34 14.79 18.72
C ASN A 281 -7.42 13.83 18.18
N LEU A 282 -7.85 12.84 18.97
CA LEU A 282 -8.89 11.90 18.56
C LEU A 282 -10.23 12.61 18.26
N LEU A 283 -10.63 13.57 19.10
CA LEU A 283 -11.84 14.35 18.84
C LEU A 283 -11.72 15.20 17.58
N THR A 284 -10.58 15.85 17.37
CA THR A 284 -10.27 16.65 16.17
C THR A 284 -10.38 15.79 14.91
N LEU A 285 -9.79 14.60 14.92
CA LEU A 285 -9.89 13.66 13.80
C LEU A 285 -11.36 13.26 13.54
N LEU A 286 -12.10 12.88 14.57
CA LEU A 286 -13.51 12.50 14.42
C LEU A 286 -14.36 13.69 13.91
N ASP A 287 -14.08 14.92 14.34
CA ASP A 287 -14.77 16.10 13.83
C ASP A 287 -14.44 16.40 12.36
N GLN A 288 -13.16 16.33 11.98
CA GLN A 288 -12.71 16.47 10.59
C GLN A 288 -13.34 15.42 9.68
N LEU A 289 -13.32 14.16 10.10
CA LEU A 289 -13.91 13.08 9.33
C LEU A 289 -15.40 13.33 9.10
N TYR A 290 -16.16 13.70 10.14
CA TYR A 290 -17.61 13.80 10.02
C TYR A 290 -18.12 15.09 9.38
N SER A 291 -17.32 16.17 9.36
CA SER A 291 -17.66 17.32 8.52
C SER A 291 -17.64 16.92 7.03
N GLU A 292 -16.72 16.05 6.63
CA GLU A 292 -16.66 15.46 5.27
C GLU A 292 -17.82 14.49 4.97
N PHE A 293 -18.45 13.87 5.99
CA PHE A 293 -19.63 13.01 5.82
C PHE A 293 -20.92 13.77 5.51
N ARG A 294 -21.02 15.04 5.93
CA ARG A 294 -22.20 15.83 5.61
C ARG A 294 -22.05 16.25 4.16
N PRO A 295 -22.90 15.78 3.23
CA PRO A 295 -22.95 16.37 1.92
C PRO A 295 -23.41 17.80 2.15
N GLU A 296 -22.48 18.75 2.16
CA GLU A 296 -22.82 20.09 1.75
C GLU A 296 -23.52 19.89 0.40
N LYS A 297 -24.71 20.48 0.25
CA LYS A 297 -25.33 20.61 -1.06
C LYS A 297 -24.31 21.37 -1.91
N LYS A 298 -23.41 20.65 -2.58
CA LYS A 298 -22.49 21.23 -3.54
C LYS A 298 -23.40 22.00 -4.49
N ALA A 299 -23.11 23.29 -4.67
CA ALA A 299 -23.81 24.15 -5.62
C ALA A 299 -23.99 23.38 -6.93
N SER A 300 -25.15 23.52 -7.59
CA SER A 300 -25.56 22.70 -8.73
C SER A 300 -24.36 22.36 -9.62
N ARG A 301 -23.89 21.11 -9.54
CA ARG A 301 -22.81 20.65 -10.39
C ARG A 301 -23.34 20.65 -11.81
N SER A 302 -22.50 21.03 -12.77
CA SER A 302 -22.88 20.91 -14.17
C SER A 302 -23.22 19.46 -14.50
N GLN A 303 -24.14 19.24 -15.44
CA GLN A 303 -24.50 17.89 -15.88
C GLN A 303 -23.28 17.10 -16.39
N TYR A 304 -22.27 17.80 -16.92
CA TYR A 304 -20.98 17.23 -17.32
C TYR A 304 -20.13 16.81 -16.13
N ALA A 305 -20.04 17.65 -15.10
CA ALA A 305 -19.33 17.31 -13.87
C ALA A 305 -20.00 16.14 -13.15
N GLU A 306 -21.33 16.00 -13.17
CA GLU A 306 -22.02 14.81 -12.62
C GLU A 306 -21.72 13.53 -13.41
N PHE A 307 -21.55 13.62 -14.73
CA PHE A 307 -21.21 12.48 -15.58
C PHE A 307 -19.76 12.03 -15.39
N CYS A 308 -18.82 12.98 -15.29
CA CYS A 308 -17.40 12.72 -15.03
C CYS A 308 -17.11 12.45 -13.55
N ALA A 309 -18.04 12.81 -12.65
CA ALA A 309 -17.88 12.52 -11.25
C ALA A 309 -17.76 11.00 -11.05
N PRO A 310 -16.84 10.57 -10.18
CA PRO A 310 -16.85 9.21 -9.71
C PRO A 310 -18.26 8.86 -9.24
N LYS A 311 -18.83 7.74 -9.69
CA LYS A 311 -20.09 7.18 -9.14
C LYS A 311 -19.91 6.65 -7.70
N ILE A 312 -19.04 7.28 -6.92
CA ILE A 312 -18.80 7.00 -5.52
C ILE A 312 -19.71 7.93 -4.73
N GLU A 313 -21.00 7.95 -5.06
CA GLU A 313 -21.97 8.37 -4.06
C GLU A 313 -21.98 7.27 -2.98
N LYS A 314 -21.45 7.63 -1.79
CA LYS A 314 -21.71 7.00 -0.47
C LYS A 314 -20.83 5.85 0.03
N GLU A 315 -19.50 5.85 -0.16
CA GLU A 315 -18.70 4.80 0.50
C GLU A 315 -18.51 5.02 2.02
N TYR A 316 -18.24 6.24 2.48
CA TYR A 316 -17.98 6.48 3.90
C TYR A 316 -19.15 6.07 4.82
N SER A 317 -20.40 6.34 4.42
CA SER A 317 -21.58 5.93 5.17
C SER A 317 -21.78 4.41 5.23
N ASP A 318 -21.29 3.69 4.22
CA ASP A 318 -21.42 2.24 4.16
C ASP A 318 -20.46 1.54 5.13
N TYR A 319 -19.29 2.15 5.41
CA TYR A 319 -18.32 1.67 6.40
C TYR A 319 -18.57 2.18 7.81
N PHE A 320 -19.44 3.17 7.97
CA PHE A 320 -19.81 3.69 9.27
C PHE A 320 -20.55 2.62 10.09
N PRO A 321 -20.29 2.49 11.41
CA PRO A 321 -21.00 1.53 12.25
C PRO A 321 -22.52 1.70 12.15
N LYS A 322 -23.20 0.72 11.53
CA LYS A 322 -24.65 0.75 11.32
C LYS A 322 -25.39 0.91 12.66
N GLY A 323 -26.25 1.92 12.75
CA GLY A 323 -27.09 2.17 13.94
C GLY A 323 -26.45 2.95 15.08
N LEU A 324 -25.24 3.50 14.89
CA LEU A 324 -24.62 4.42 15.85
C LEU A 324 -24.60 5.85 15.33
N THR A 325 -24.59 6.83 16.23
CA THR A 325 -24.42 8.26 15.91
C THR A 325 -22.98 8.68 16.18
N LEU A 326 -22.54 9.79 15.57
CA LEU A 326 -21.23 10.40 15.84
C LEU A 326 -20.97 10.55 17.33
N GLU A 327 -21.93 11.19 18.02
CA GLU A 327 -21.83 11.45 19.45
C GLU A 327 -21.67 10.18 20.27
N ARG A 328 -22.30 9.08 19.82
CA ARG A 328 -22.17 7.78 20.50
C ARG A 328 -20.81 7.14 20.25
N VAL A 329 -20.23 7.27 19.06
CA VAL A 329 -18.86 6.82 18.77
C VAL A 329 -17.83 7.65 19.52
N LYS A 330 -17.94 8.99 19.49
CA LYS A 330 -17.10 9.89 20.29
C LYS A 330 -17.14 9.50 21.75
N LYS A 331 -18.35 9.41 22.33
CA LYS A 331 -18.54 9.02 23.72
C LYS A 331 -17.90 7.65 24.01
N LEU A 332 -18.10 6.65 23.16
CA LEU A 332 -17.49 5.33 23.35
C LEU A 332 -15.95 5.42 23.41
N LEU A 333 -15.31 6.12 22.47
CA LEU A 333 -13.86 6.11 22.33
C LEU A 333 -13.13 6.99 23.35
N VAL A 334 -13.77 8.04 23.87
CA VAL A 334 -13.12 9.05 24.75
C VAL A 334 -13.61 9.06 26.19
N SER A 335 -14.62 8.25 26.54
CA SER A 335 -15.11 8.23 27.92
C SER A 335 -14.13 7.48 28.82
N PRO A 336 -13.76 8.06 29.98
CA PRO A 336 -12.98 7.33 30.97
C PRO A 336 -13.85 6.32 31.73
N PRO A 337 -13.28 5.22 32.24
CA PRO A 337 -13.98 4.34 33.16
C PRO A 337 -14.15 5.02 34.53
N ASP A 338 -15.36 4.99 35.09
CA ASP A 338 -15.61 5.45 36.47
C ASP A 338 -14.99 4.52 37.53
N TYR A 339 -14.88 3.23 37.18
CA TYR A 339 -14.33 2.18 38.03
C TYR A 339 -13.62 1.14 37.15
N ILE A 340 -12.44 0.67 37.59
CA ILE A 340 -11.69 -0.38 36.92
C ILE A 340 -11.93 -1.71 37.66
N ASP A 341 -12.61 -2.63 37.00
CA ASP A 341 -12.81 -3.98 37.53
C ASP A 341 -11.59 -4.87 37.22
N ASN A 342 -10.73 -5.05 38.21
CA ASN A 342 -9.54 -5.91 38.10
C ASN A 342 -9.87 -7.39 37.86
N SER A 343 -11.10 -7.83 38.16
CA SER A 343 -11.53 -9.20 37.86
C SER A 343 -11.83 -9.42 36.37
N ASN A 344 -12.09 -8.35 35.62
CA ASN A 344 -12.36 -8.37 34.19
C ASN A 344 -11.85 -7.10 33.49
N ILE A 345 -10.55 -6.87 33.57
CA ILE A 345 -9.92 -5.62 33.09
C ILE A 345 -10.06 -5.45 31.57
N PHE A 346 -10.04 -6.54 30.81
CA PHE A 346 -10.22 -6.48 29.36
C PHE A 346 -11.65 -6.09 28.97
N ALA A 347 -12.68 -6.49 29.72
CA ALA A 347 -14.03 -5.99 29.47
C ALA A 347 -14.13 -4.49 29.76
N THR A 348 -13.43 -3.99 30.78
CA THR A 348 -13.33 -2.55 31.07
C THR A 348 -12.72 -1.81 29.86
N VAL A 349 -11.62 -2.33 29.29
CA VAL A 349 -11.00 -1.76 28.09
C VAL A 349 -11.94 -1.79 26.88
N PHE A 350 -12.71 -2.86 26.70
CA PHE A 350 -13.65 -2.95 25.58
C PHE A 350 -14.83 -1.98 25.70
N GLN A 351 -15.20 -1.60 26.92
CA GLN A 351 -16.18 -0.55 27.19
C GLN A 351 -15.58 0.86 27.09
N TYR A 352 -14.31 1.01 27.46
CA TYR A 352 -13.58 2.28 27.53
C TYR A 352 -12.21 2.18 26.83
N PRO A 353 -12.17 2.24 25.49
CA PRO A 353 -10.98 1.94 24.70
C PRO A 353 -9.79 2.86 25.00
N MET A 354 -10.03 4.10 25.42
CA MET A 354 -8.96 5.05 25.77
C MET A 354 -8.00 4.51 26.85
N PHE A 355 -8.48 3.62 27.73
CA PHE A 355 -7.67 3.04 28.81
C PHE A 355 -6.59 2.07 28.29
N VAL A 356 -6.71 1.59 27.05
CA VAL A 356 -5.77 0.62 26.47
C VAL A 356 -4.32 1.11 26.41
N SER A 357 -4.12 2.43 26.31
CA SER A 357 -2.79 3.07 26.30
C SER A 357 -2.07 2.95 27.65
N GLN A 358 -2.83 2.87 28.76
CA GLN A 358 -2.32 2.80 30.13
C GLN A 358 -2.35 1.37 30.68
N LEU A 359 -3.03 0.45 29.99
CA LEU A 359 -3.29 -0.90 30.48
C LEU A 359 -2.01 -1.67 30.89
N PRO A 360 -0.92 -1.69 30.10
CA PRO A 360 0.26 -2.44 30.51
C PRO A 360 0.93 -1.85 31.75
N ASP A 361 1.07 -0.52 31.82
CA ASP A 361 1.65 0.15 32.99
C ASP A 361 0.78 -0.03 34.24
N TYR A 362 -0.55 0.01 34.07
CA TYR A 362 -1.49 -0.32 35.14
C TYR A 362 -1.30 -1.76 35.63
N ILE A 363 -1.22 -2.74 34.74
CA ILE A 363 -0.97 -4.13 35.17
C ILE A 363 0.39 -4.25 35.86
N ILE A 364 1.44 -3.62 35.32
CA ILE A 364 2.80 -3.62 35.91
C ILE A 364 2.78 -3.09 37.34
N SER A 365 2.00 -2.04 37.65
CA SER A 365 1.93 -1.49 39.02
C SER A 365 1.36 -2.47 40.04
N TYR A 366 0.61 -3.49 39.62
CA TYR A 366 0.10 -4.57 40.46
C TYR A 366 0.96 -5.84 40.42
N LEU A 367 2.03 -5.90 39.62
CA LEU A 367 2.98 -7.01 39.61
C LEU A 367 3.96 -6.93 40.79
N THR A 368 3.43 -6.81 42.00
CA THR A 368 4.18 -6.72 43.25
C THR A 368 3.71 -7.77 44.27
N PRO A 369 4.54 -8.13 45.26
CA PRO A 369 4.17 -9.13 46.26
C PRO A 369 2.91 -8.75 47.06
N GLU A 370 2.67 -7.46 47.27
CA GLU A 370 1.52 -6.93 48.02
C GLU A 370 0.20 -7.15 47.28
N HIS A 371 0.24 -7.32 45.95
CA HIS A 371 -0.91 -7.46 45.06
C HIS A 371 -0.94 -8.82 44.35
N MET A 372 -0.49 -9.88 45.03
CA MET A 372 -0.33 -11.21 44.43
C MET A 372 -1.63 -11.79 43.86
N LEU A 373 -2.77 -11.55 44.51
CA LEU A 373 -4.07 -12.05 44.05
C LEU A 373 -4.50 -11.35 42.75
N GLU A 374 -4.31 -10.04 42.67
CA GLU A 374 -4.57 -9.24 41.46
C GLU A 374 -3.63 -9.66 40.33
N ALA A 375 -2.32 -9.79 40.59
CA ALA A 375 -1.33 -10.25 39.62
C ALA A 375 -1.69 -11.63 39.03
N THR A 376 -2.15 -12.56 39.89
CA THR A 376 -2.58 -13.89 39.46
C THR A 376 -3.83 -13.81 38.57
N LYS A 377 -4.82 -12.99 38.96
CA LYS A 377 -6.02 -12.74 38.13
C LYS A 377 -5.66 -12.13 36.78
N PHE A 378 -4.71 -11.19 36.73
CA PHE A 378 -4.24 -10.63 35.46
C PHE A 378 -3.55 -11.67 34.61
N ALA A 379 -2.69 -12.52 35.20
CA ALA A 379 -2.04 -13.61 34.47
C ALA A 379 -3.07 -14.56 33.83
N GLU A 380 -4.10 -14.96 34.58
CA GLU A 380 -5.20 -15.80 34.08
C GLU A 380 -6.01 -15.13 32.95
N GLN A 381 -6.28 -13.83 33.08
CA GLN A 381 -6.95 -13.05 32.03
C GLN A 381 -6.07 -12.96 30.78
N ILE A 382 -4.79 -12.64 30.92
CA ILE A 382 -3.81 -12.58 29.83
C ILE A 382 -3.77 -13.92 29.09
N PHE A 383 -3.82 -15.07 29.77
CA PHE A 383 -3.89 -16.36 29.08
C PHE A 383 -5.09 -16.49 28.14
N LYS A 384 -6.27 -16.05 28.57
CA LYS A 384 -7.50 -16.11 27.76
C LYS A 384 -7.41 -15.24 26.50
N LYS A 385 -6.62 -14.15 26.53
CA LYS A 385 -6.41 -13.22 25.41
C LYS A 385 -4.92 -13.08 25.00
N HIS A 386 -4.15 -14.16 25.12
CA HIS A 386 -2.68 -14.11 25.08
C HIS A 386 -2.12 -13.48 23.80
N ALA A 387 -2.65 -13.86 22.63
CA ALA A 387 -2.14 -13.34 21.36
C ALA A 387 -2.37 -11.82 21.21
N ASP A 388 -3.52 -11.35 21.66
CA ASP A 388 -3.98 -9.96 21.58
C ASP A 388 -3.20 -9.07 22.56
N PHE A 389 -3.07 -9.50 23.83
CA PHE A 389 -2.26 -8.79 24.83
C PHE A 389 -0.79 -8.71 24.45
N ARG A 390 -0.20 -9.81 23.95
CA ARG A 390 1.19 -9.84 23.49
C ARG A 390 1.45 -8.82 22.37
N LEU A 391 0.52 -8.70 21.41
CA LEU A 391 0.63 -7.72 20.34
C LEU A 391 0.57 -6.30 20.90
N LEU A 392 -0.39 -6.02 21.80
CA LEU A 392 -0.51 -4.73 22.47
C LEU A 392 0.81 -4.29 23.13
N ILE A 393 1.36 -5.10 24.05
CA ILE A 393 2.58 -4.72 24.79
C ILE A 393 3.81 -4.60 23.89
N THR A 394 3.81 -5.28 22.74
CA THR A 394 4.90 -5.12 21.75
C THR A 394 4.71 -3.84 20.94
N MET A 395 3.49 -3.52 20.51
CA MET A 395 3.17 -2.26 19.81
C MET A 395 3.44 -1.04 20.69
N GLN A 396 3.26 -1.16 22.00
CA GLN A 396 3.57 -0.11 22.98
C GLN A 396 5.04 -0.10 23.42
N GLY A 397 5.90 -0.99 22.90
CA GLY A 397 7.30 -1.08 23.32
C GLY A 397 7.53 -1.51 24.77
N LYS A 398 6.49 -1.99 25.48
CA LYS A 398 6.49 -2.35 26.90
C LYS A 398 6.88 -3.80 27.21
N MET A 399 7.17 -4.61 26.18
CA MET A 399 7.46 -6.04 26.34
C MET A 399 8.58 -6.33 27.35
N THR A 400 9.71 -5.62 27.28
CA THR A 400 10.86 -5.85 28.19
C THR A 400 10.49 -5.51 29.63
N GLU A 401 9.94 -4.32 29.88
CA GLU A 401 9.50 -3.87 31.20
C GLU A 401 8.48 -4.82 31.83
N PHE A 402 7.53 -5.31 31.02
CA PHE A 402 6.51 -6.26 31.48
C PHE A 402 7.11 -7.62 31.88
N LEU A 403 8.05 -8.15 31.09
CA LEU A 403 8.74 -9.40 31.41
C LEU A 403 9.62 -9.26 32.65
N GLU A 404 10.29 -8.13 32.84
CA GLU A 404 11.05 -7.85 34.06
C GLU A 404 10.17 -7.81 35.31
N ALA A 405 9.02 -7.15 35.24
CA ALA A 405 8.09 -7.08 36.36
C ALA A 405 7.59 -8.48 36.76
N LEU A 406 7.25 -9.32 35.78
CA LEU A 406 6.89 -10.72 36.01
C LEU A 406 8.04 -11.54 36.62
N ALA A 407 9.27 -11.36 36.13
CA ALA A 407 10.44 -12.08 36.65
C ALA A 407 10.74 -11.70 38.10
N LYS A 408 10.73 -10.39 38.42
CA LYS A 408 10.91 -9.87 39.78
C LYS A 408 9.83 -10.38 40.73
N LEU A 409 8.59 -10.51 40.25
CA LEU A 409 7.51 -11.10 41.03
C LEU A 409 7.73 -12.60 41.26
N CYS A 410 8.07 -13.36 40.21
CA CYS A 410 8.32 -14.81 40.31
C CYS A 410 9.34 -15.18 41.39
N GLN A 411 10.40 -14.38 41.56
CA GLN A 411 11.41 -14.58 42.61
C GLN A 411 10.84 -14.53 44.04
N LYS A 412 9.72 -13.82 44.24
CA LYS A 412 9.13 -13.54 45.56
C LYS A 412 7.88 -14.36 45.86
N VAL A 413 7.36 -15.13 44.89
CA VAL A 413 6.14 -15.94 45.08
C VAL A 413 6.50 -17.35 45.55
N TYR A 414 6.06 -17.70 46.76
CA TYR A 414 6.16 -19.05 47.32
C TYR A 414 4.86 -19.86 47.19
N ASP A 415 3.72 -19.19 47.03
CA ASP A 415 2.45 -19.86 46.77
C ASP A 415 2.49 -20.54 45.39
N THR A 416 2.32 -21.86 45.38
CA THR A 416 2.49 -22.67 44.17
C THR A 416 1.44 -22.33 43.11
N HIS A 417 0.20 -22.05 43.51
CA HIS A 417 -0.87 -21.74 42.57
C HIS A 417 -0.61 -20.41 41.84
N CYS A 418 -0.31 -19.36 42.59
CA CYS A 418 0.03 -18.05 42.05
C CYS A 418 1.30 -18.12 41.17
N PHE A 419 2.32 -18.85 41.64
CA PHE A 419 3.56 -19.03 40.89
C PHE A 419 3.33 -19.68 39.52
N ILE A 420 2.52 -20.75 39.45
CA ILE A 420 2.22 -21.43 38.17
C ILE A 420 1.66 -20.43 37.15
N SER A 421 0.67 -19.62 37.54
CA SER A 421 0.03 -18.66 36.64
C SER A 421 1.01 -17.60 36.13
N ILE A 422 1.76 -16.97 37.03
CA ILE A 422 2.70 -15.89 36.70
C ILE A 422 3.88 -16.43 35.86
N TRP A 423 4.48 -17.54 36.28
CA TRP A 423 5.60 -18.19 35.60
C TRP A 423 5.23 -18.62 34.19
N THR A 424 4.07 -19.25 34.02
CA THR A 424 3.62 -19.74 32.73
C THR A 424 3.30 -18.56 31.80
N VAL A 425 2.74 -17.44 32.29
CA VAL A 425 2.49 -16.24 31.46
C VAL A 425 3.82 -15.69 30.97
N MET A 426 4.78 -15.49 31.87
CA MET A 426 6.09 -14.95 31.53
C MET A 426 6.78 -15.78 30.44
N LEU A 427 6.86 -17.11 30.63
CA LEU A 427 7.45 -18.01 29.65
C LEU A 427 6.67 -18.04 28.35
N SER A 428 5.33 -17.97 28.39
CA SER A 428 4.50 -17.96 27.20
C SER A 428 4.70 -16.68 26.38
N LEU A 429 4.70 -15.50 27.00
CA LEU A 429 4.97 -14.24 26.32
C LEU A 429 6.34 -14.26 25.66
N TYR A 430 7.38 -14.66 26.41
CA TYR A 430 8.75 -14.80 25.90
C TYR A 430 8.81 -15.76 24.69
N ARG A 431 8.32 -17.00 24.84
CA ARG A 431 8.43 -18.03 23.80
C ARG A 431 7.62 -17.71 22.55
N TYR A 432 6.42 -17.16 22.71
CA TYR A 432 5.54 -16.82 21.58
C TYR A 432 6.05 -15.59 20.81
N CYS A 433 6.79 -14.69 21.45
CA CYS A 433 7.54 -13.63 20.75
C CYS A 433 8.72 -14.23 19.99
N TRP A 434 9.48 -15.11 20.66
CA TRP A 434 10.66 -15.76 20.09
C TRP A 434 10.34 -16.55 18.81
N ARG A 435 9.28 -17.37 18.81
CA ARG A 435 8.95 -18.25 17.68
C ARG A 435 8.57 -17.55 16.37
N SER A 436 8.39 -16.22 16.38
CA SER A 436 7.97 -15.46 15.20
C SER A 436 9.06 -15.31 14.13
N GLY A 437 10.33 -15.52 14.50
CA GLY A 437 11.49 -15.27 13.64
C GLY A 437 11.78 -13.80 13.34
N SER A 438 10.93 -12.86 13.78
CA SER A 438 11.10 -11.42 13.54
C SER A 438 12.23 -10.86 14.41
N LYS A 439 13.12 -10.06 13.81
CA LYS A 439 14.17 -9.35 14.54
C LYS A 439 13.57 -8.29 15.48
N ILE A 440 12.52 -7.60 15.03
CA ILE A 440 11.83 -6.55 15.81
C ILE A 440 11.25 -7.15 17.10
N VAL A 441 10.59 -8.30 16.99
CA VAL A 441 9.93 -8.96 18.13
C VAL A 441 10.91 -9.65 19.06
N ARG A 442 12.00 -10.20 18.52
CA ARG A 442 13.04 -10.85 19.32
C ARG A 442 13.89 -9.83 20.09
N LYS A 443 14.09 -8.61 19.59
CA LYS A 443 14.94 -7.60 20.22
C LYS A 443 14.56 -7.31 21.69
N PRO A 444 13.27 -7.06 22.05
CA PRO A 444 12.88 -6.93 23.46
C PRO A 444 13.17 -8.17 24.32
N CYS A 445 13.00 -9.37 23.77
CA CYS A 445 13.29 -10.64 24.48
C CYS A 445 14.80 -10.84 24.68
N ILE A 446 15.62 -10.46 23.70
CA ILE A 446 17.08 -10.48 23.79
C ILE A 446 17.54 -9.53 24.89
N LYS A 447 17.04 -8.28 24.87
CA LYS A 447 17.33 -7.27 25.89
C LYS A 447 16.96 -7.78 27.29
N PHE A 448 15.72 -8.27 27.46
CA PHE A 448 15.27 -8.86 28.73
C PHE A 448 16.16 -10.02 29.19
N GLN A 449 16.55 -10.92 28.29
CA GLN A 449 17.43 -12.04 28.64
C GLN A 449 18.82 -11.57 29.10
N GLU A 450 19.37 -10.52 28.48
CA GLU A 450 20.68 -9.96 28.81
C GLU A 450 20.67 -9.19 30.15
N GLU A 451 19.53 -8.58 30.50
CA GLU A 451 19.31 -7.85 31.75
C GLU A 451 18.84 -8.75 32.90
N ALA A 452 18.35 -9.96 32.60
CA ALA A 452 17.93 -10.94 33.59
C ALA A 452 19.10 -11.50 34.39
N GLU A 453 18.82 -11.93 35.63
CA GLU A 453 19.81 -12.63 36.45
C GLU A 453 20.30 -13.92 35.80
N LEU A 454 21.53 -14.35 36.14
CA LEU A 454 22.22 -15.43 35.45
C LEU A 454 21.41 -16.74 35.33
N PRO A 455 20.77 -17.28 36.39
CA PRO A 455 19.98 -18.52 36.26
C PRO A 455 18.83 -18.40 35.25
N LEU A 456 18.09 -17.28 35.28
CA LEU A 456 16.99 -17.03 34.36
C LEU A 456 17.48 -16.76 32.94
N SER A 457 18.53 -15.95 32.79
CA SER A 457 19.15 -15.63 31.51
C SER A 457 19.58 -16.90 30.76
N GLN A 458 20.22 -17.83 31.47
CA GLN A 458 20.63 -19.12 30.89
C GLN A 458 19.44 -20.05 30.60
N PHE A 459 18.42 -20.07 31.47
CA PHE A 459 17.21 -20.85 31.23
C PHE A 459 16.47 -20.37 29.97
N LEU A 460 16.28 -19.05 29.84
CA LEU A 460 15.71 -18.42 28.66
C LEU A 460 16.60 -18.62 27.43
N GLY A 461 17.92 -18.64 27.62
CA GLY A 461 18.91 -18.98 26.60
C GLY A 461 18.76 -20.40 26.07
N LEU A 462 18.54 -21.39 26.95
CA LEU A 462 18.19 -22.75 26.53
C LEU A 462 16.86 -22.76 25.79
N LEU A 463 15.82 -22.14 26.35
CA LEU A 463 14.47 -22.09 25.78
C LEU A 463 14.47 -21.47 24.37
N SER A 464 15.31 -20.47 24.12
CA SER A 464 15.48 -19.78 22.85
C SER A 464 16.50 -20.44 21.91
N GLY A 465 17.31 -21.38 22.41
CA GLY A 465 18.39 -22.02 21.65
C GLY A 465 19.67 -21.18 21.52
N ARG A 466 19.82 -20.12 22.32
CA ARG A 466 21.05 -19.31 22.41
C ARG A 466 22.12 -19.88 23.34
N THR A 467 21.75 -20.80 24.22
CA THR A 467 22.63 -21.44 25.19
C THR A 467 22.61 -22.95 24.98
N THR A 468 23.76 -23.60 25.11
CA THR A 468 23.89 -25.06 25.03
C THR A 468 23.61 -25.72 26.40
N PRO A 469 23.21 -27.00 26.44
CA PRO A 469 23.09 -27.73 27.70
C PRO A 469 24.37 -27.69 28.54
N GLU A 470 25.53 -27.74 27.88
CA GLU A 470 26.85 -27.71 28.49
C GLU A 470 27.12 -26.35 29.17
N GLU A 471 26.83 -25.23 28.49
CA GLU A 471 26.95 -23.89 29.05
C GLU A 471 26.01 -23.66 30.25
N PHE A 472 24.82 -24.26 30.21
CA PHE A 472 23.84 -24.13 31.28
C PHE A 472 24.27 -24.81 32.58
N VAL A 473 24.94 -25.97 32.50
CA VAL A 473 25.39 -26.71 33.70
C VAL A 473 26.69 -26.18 34.30
N GLN A 474 27.48 -25.40 33.57
CA GLN A 474 28.73 -24.82 34.09
C GLN A 474 28.54 -23.95 35.35
N VAL A 475 27.36 -23.37 35.55
CA VAL A 475 27.07 -22.53 36.74
C VAL A 475 26.90 -23.35 38.02
N ASN A 476 26.48 -24.61 37.91
CA ASN A 476 26.52 -25.56 39.02
C ASN A 476 26.70 -26.97 38.46
N PRO A 477 27.95 -27.45 38.32
CA PRO A 477 28.24 -28.70 37.62
C PRO A 477 27.84 -29.96 38.39
N ASN A 478 27.51 -29.85 39.68
CA ASN A 478 27.33 -30.99 40.58
C ASN A 478 25.97 -31.00 41.29
N MET A 479 24.86 -30.81 40.55
CA MET A 479 23.50 -30.86 41.12
C MET A 479 23.07 -32.30 41.44
N THR A 480 22.87 -32.62 42.72
CA THR A 480 22.33 -33.92 43.16
C THR A 480 20.83 -33.86 43.43
N LEU A 481 20.18 -35.03 43.52
CA LEU A 481 18.75 -35.13 43.86
C LEU A 481 18.44 -34.50 45.23
N ASP A 482 19.27 -34.78 46.24
CA ASP A 482 19.09 -34.24 47.59
C ASP A 482 19.21 -32.71 47.61
N GLN A 483 20.18 -32.16 46.88
CA GLN A 483 20.34 -30.71 46.75
C GLN A 483 19.12 -30.06 46.09
N PHE A 484 18.60 -30.66 45.02
CA PHE A 484 17.37 -30.19 44.39
C PHE A 484 16.17 -30.23 45.34
N LEU A 485 15.97 -31.33 46.07
CA LEU A 485 14.83 -31.51 46.97
C LEU A 485 14.84 -30.54 48.16
N GLN A 486 16.02 -30.02 48.55
CA GLN A 486 16.17 -29.05 49.64
C GLN A 486 15.80 -27.61 49.24
N ILE A 487 15.67 -27.30 47.95
CA ILE A 487 15.33 -25.95 47.49
C ILE A 487 13.85 -25.67 47.79
N SER A 488 13.58 -24.59 48.50
CA SER A 488 12.21 -24.22 48.92
C SER A 488 11.47 -23.33 47.94
N SER A 489 12.19 -22.47 47.19
CA SER A 489 11.61 -21.53 46.24
C SER A 489 11.15 -22.24 44.95
N PRO A 490 9.86 -22.13 44.54
CA PRO A 490 9.39 -22.67 43.26
C PRO A 490 10.20 -22.17 42.06
N TYR A 491 10.63 -20.91 42.12
CA TYR A 491 11.43 -20.26 41.09
C TYR A 491 12.81 -20.91 40.94
N GLU A 492 13.54 -21.11 42.04
CA GLU A 492 14.85 -21.76 42.01
C GLU A 492 14.74 -23.24 41.63
N GLN A 493 13.67 -23.91 42.06
CA GLN A 493 13.39 -25.30 41.70
C GLN A 493 13.27 -25.49 40.18
N CYS A 494 12.69 -24.55 39.43
CA CYS A 494 12.59 -24.65 37.97
C CYS A 494 13.97 -24.84 37.31
N PHE A 495 14.97 -24.08 37.75
CA PHE A 495 16.33 -24.14 37.22
C PHE A 495 17.08 -25.36 37.73
N ALA A 496 16.98 -25.65 39.03
CA ALA A 496 17.66 -26.79 39.63
C ALA A 496 17.15 -28.12 39.10
N PHE A 497 15.85 -28.24 38.88
CA PHE A 497 15.23 -29.41 38.26
C PHE A 497 15.72 -29.63 36.83
N LEU A 498 15.79 -28.56 36.01
CA LEU A 498 16.35 -28.64 34.67
C LEU A 498 17.83 -29.07 34.70
N ARG A 499 18.64 -28.48 35.59
CA ARG A 499 20.06 -28.83 35.75
C ARG A 499 20.24 -30.29 36.14
N TYR A 500 19.50 -30.75 37.15
CA TYR A 500 19.51 -32.15 37.58
C TYR A 500 19.20 -33.09 36.42
N LEU A 501 18.15 -32.82 35.64
CA LEU A 501 17.79 -33.66 34.49
C LEU A 501 18.87 -33.64 33.39
N ILE A 502 19.46 -32.49 33.07
CA ILE A 502 20.54 -32.40 32.08
C ILE A 502 21.77 -33.21 32.52
N LEU A 503 22.14 -33.14 33.80
CA LEU A 503 23.32 -33.84 34.33
C LEU A 503 23.11 -35.35 34.47
N THR A 504 21.92 -35.79 34.89
CA THR A 504 21.68 -37.20 35.28
C THR A 504 20.90 -38.00 34.26
N ASN A 505 20.07 -37.35 33.42
CA ASN A 505 19.06 -37.97 32.57
C ASN A 505 18.06 -38.89 33.32
N ASP A 506 17.96 -38.73 34.64
CA ASP A 506 17.14 -39.55 35.53
C ASP A 506 15.78 -38.89 35.79
N LEU A 507 14.86 -39.10 34.86
CA LEU A 507 13.47 -38.65 35.02
C LEU A 507 12.67 -39.56 35.96
N GLU A 508 13.05 -40.84 36.11
CA GLU A 508 12.29 -41.80 36.92
C GLU A 508 12.32 -41.43 38.40
N SER A 509 13.49 -41.07 38.91
CA SER A 509 13.67 -40.68 40.32
C SER A 509 12.94 -39.39 40.69
N VAL A 510 12.57 -38.54 39.72
CA VAL A 510 11.89 -37.26 39.97
C VAL A 510 10.48 -37.18 39.39
N LYS A 511 9.95 -38.29 38.87
CA LYS A 511 8.61 -38.37 38.27
C LYS A 511 7.52 -37.90 39.25
N PHE A 512 7.57 -38.38 40.49
CA PHE A 512 6.60 -38.03 41.53
C PHE A 512 6.61 -36.52 41.85
N VAL A 513 7.78 -35.88 41.75
CA VAL A 513 7.94 -34.43 41.99
C VAL A 513 7.27 -33.64 40.87
N LEU A 514 7.46 -34.07 39.62
CA LEU A 514 6.84 -33.45 38.45
C LEU A 514 5.30 -33.56 38.46
N GLU A 515 4.76 -34.68 38.95
CA GLU A 515 3.31 -34.87 39.12
C GLU A 515 2.74 -33.96 40.22
N ALA A 516 3.48 -33.77 41.31
CA ALA A 516 3.08 -32.91 42.42
C ALA A 516 3.26 -31.41 42.14
N ARG A 517 4.18 -31.03 41.24
CA ARG A 517 4.60 -29.63 40.99
C ARG A 517 4.47 -29.25 39.51
N PRO A 518 3.28 -28.83 39.05
CA PRO A 518 3.00 -28.54 37.64
C PRO A 518 3.90 -27.48 36.98
N TYR A 519 4.45 -26.53 37.75
CA TYR A 519 5.34 -25.49 37.22
C TYR A 519 6.70 -26.01 36.71
N LEU A 520 7.06 -27.27 37.02
CA LEU A 520 8.29 -27.91 36.55
C LEU A 520 8.18 -28.49 35.13
N TRP A 521 6.98 -28.56 34.56
CA TRP A 521 6.76 -29.12 33.22
C TRP A 521 7.52 -28.41 32.10
N PRO A 522 7.59 -27.06 32.05
CA PRO A 522 8.44 -26.36 31.09
C PRO A 522 9.91 -26.82 31.15
N SER A 523 10.45 -27.03 32.35
CA SER A 523 11.81 -27.55 32.54
C SER A 523 11.96 -29.00 32.07
N ALA A 524 11.01 -29.89 32.41
CA ALA A 524 11.02 -31.28 31.95
C ALA A 524 11.00 -31.38 30.42
N LEU A 525 10.12 -30.62 29.77
CA LEU A 525 9.98 -30.63 28.32
C LEU A 525 11.19 -29.99 27.64
N LEU A 526 11.74 -28.90 28.20
CA LEU A 526 12.95 -28.27 27.69
C LEU A 526 14.15 -29.25 27.74
N TRP A 527 14.31 -29.99 28.84
CA TRP A 527 15.29 -31.08 28.92
C TRP A 527 15.06 -32.11 27.81
N GLY A 528 13.83 -32.59 27.63
CA GLY A 528 13.49 -33.58 26.61
C GLY A 528 13.81 -33.10 25.19
N ILE A 529 13.53 -31.83 24.88
CA ILE A 529 13.85 -31.19 23.60
C ILE A 529 15.37 -31.14 23.38
N LYS A 530 16.13 -30.70 24.38
CA LYS A 530 17.57 -30.40 24.23
C LYS A 530 18.44 -31.64 24.30
N MET A 531 18.17 -32.54 25.25
CA MET A 531 18.96 -33.76 25.45
C MET A 531 18.56 -34.87 24.49
N ARG A 532 17.32 -34.85 23.96
CA ARG A 532 16.75 -35.88 23.08
C ARG A 532 16.94 -37.31 23.62
N HIS A 533 16.96 -37.44 24.96
CA HIS A 533 17.21 -38.71 25.63
C HIS A 533 15.96 -39.61 25.54
N LYS A 534 16.15 -40.93 25.45
CA LYS A 534 15.03 -41.90 25.33
C LYS A 534 14.05 -41.83 26.50
N ASN A 535 14.53 -41.48 27.69
CA ASN A 535 13.68 -41.33 28.89
C ASN A 535 12.66 -40.20 28.74
N ALA A 536 12.85 -39.24 27.83
CA ALA A 536 11.86 -38.19 27.59
C ALA A 536 10.51 -38.73 27.09
N PHE A 537 10.45 -39.92 26.48
CA PHE A 537 9.19 -40.59 26.13
C PHE A 537 8.33 -40.94 27.36
N LEU A 538 8.90 -41.00 28.57
CA LEU A 538 8.13 -41.19 29.79
C LEU A 538 7.20 -40.02 30.06
N LEU A 539 7.56 -38.79 29.64
CA LEU A 539 6.71 -37.61 29.79
C LEU A 539 5.38 -37.76 29.02
N ALA A 540 5.38 -38.47 27.89
CA ALA A 540 4.17 -38.74 27.10
C ALA A 540 3.19 -39.70 27.81
N LYS A 541 3.65 -40.45 28.82
CA LYS A 541 2.81 -41.36 29.62
C LYS A 541 2.24 -40.69 30.88
N MET A 542 2.64 -39.46 31.16
CA MET A 542 2.24 -38.72 32.36
C MET A 542 1.08 -37.78 32.05
N LYS A 543 0.27 -37.46 33.06
CA LYS A 543 -0.83 -36.50 32.91
C LYS A 543 -0.26 -35.07 32.85
N MET A 544 -0.31 -34.48 31.67
CA MET A 544 0.17 -33.12 31.44
C MET A 544 -0.80 -32.04 31.95
N PRO A 545 -0.29 -30.91 32.48
CA PRO A 545 -1.11 -29.75 32.76
C PRO A 545 -1.61 -29.10 31.46
N ASN A 546 -2.85 -28.62 31.47
CA ASN A 546 -3.51 -28.04 30.30
C ASN A 546 -3.11 -26.56 30.11
N TYR A 547 -1.87 -26.33 29.67
CA TYR A 547 -1.39 -25.01 29.28
C TYR A 547 -0.85 -25.04 27.86
N LYS A 548 -1.24 -24.05 27.05
CA LYS A 548 -0.84 -23.96 25.64
C LYS A 548 0.69 -23.96 25.42
N LEU A 549 1.46 -23.40 26.36
CA LEU A 549 2.92 -23.45 26.33
C LEU A 549 3.44 -24.89 26.49
N ILE A 550 2.85 -25.66 27.41
CA ILE A 550 3.21 -27.05 27.66
C ILE A 550 2.87 -27.89 26.41
N ASP A 551 1.69 -27.71 25.83
CA ASP A 551 1.32 -28.39 24.56
C ASP A 551 2.33 -28.07 23.44
N THR A 552 2.76 -26.81 23.37
CA THR A 552 3.75 -26.34 22.40
C THR A 552 5.11 -27.03 22.58
N LEU A 553 5.62 -27.04 23.81
CA LEU A 553 6.91 -27.66 24.13
C LEU A 553 6.85 -29.19 23.98
N PHE A 554 5.72 -29.80 24.31
CA PHE A 554 5.51 -31.23 24.12
C PHE A 554 5.49 -31.61 22.64
N TYR A 555 4.79 -30.84 21.81
CA TYR A 555 4.82 -31.03 20.35
C TYR A 555 6.24 -30.92 19.79
N TYR A 556 7.00 -29.92 20.24
CA TYR A 556 8.42 -29.76 19.89
C TYR A 556 9.19 -31.03 20.28
N MET A 557 9.11 -31.44 21.54
CA MET A 557 9.82 -32.59 22.07
C MET A 557 9.51 -33.86 21.25
N MET A 558 8.23 -34.13 20.99
CA MET A 558 7.80 -35.30 20.25
C MET A 558 8.33 -35.28 18.80
N THR A 559 8.33 -34.12 18.14
CA THR A 559 8.88 -33.97 16.79
C THR A 559 10.40 -34.22 16.79
N ALA A 560 11.11 -33.67 17.77
CA ALA A 560 12.56 -33.83 17.91
C ALA A 560 12.99 -35.26 18.24
N LEU A 561 12.18 -36.00 19.01
CA LEU A 561 12.44 -37.39 19.37
C LEU A 561 12.03 -38.38 18.26
N ALA A 562 10.85 -38.20 17.67
CA ALA A 562 10.30 -39.14 16.69
C ALA A 562 10.98 -39.03 15.31
N LYS A 563 11.49 -37.85 14.95
CA LYS A 563 12.12 -37.56 13.65
C LYS A 563 11.31 -38.12 12.47
N PRO A 564 10.04 -37.71 12.32
CA PRO A 564 9.21 -38.22 11.23
C PRO A 564 9.86 -37.92 9.87
N LYS A 565 9.63 -38.81 8.90
CA LYS A 565 9.98 -38.54 7.50
C LYS A 565 9.22 -37.28 7.07
N ASP A 566 9.92 -36.35 6.42
CA ASP A 566 9.39 -35.05 6.01
C ASP A 566 8.84 -34.22 7.18
N ALA A 567 9.56 -34.22 8.32
CA ALA A 567 9.19 -33.51 9.55
C ALA A 567 8.81 -32.04 9.36
N TRP A 568 9.36 -31.38 8.34
CA TRP A 568 9.04 -30.01 8.00
C TRP A 568 7.55 -29.82 7.67
N LEU A 569 6.89 -30.83 7.08
CA LEU A 569 5.44 -30.85 6.81
C LEU A 569 4.62 -30.85 8.08
N ALA A 570 5.02 -31.63 9.09
CA ALA A 570 4.33 -31.66 10.37
C ALA A 570 4.54 -30.33 11.12
N VAL A 571 5.74 -29.76 11.03
CA VAL A 571 6.11 -28.53 11.76
C VAL A 571 5.45 -27.28 11.19
N ILE A 572 5.18 -27.24 9.88
CA ILE A 572 4.66 -26.02 9.23
C ILE A 572 3.29 -25.60 9.78
N ASP A 573 2.42 -26.56 10.09
CA ASP A 573 1.10 -26.28 10.67
C ASP A 573 1.20 -25.70 12.09
N PHE A 574 2.31 -25.96 12.78
CA PHE A 574 2.58 -25.43 14.11
C PHE A 574 3.09 -23.98 14.08
N SER A 575 3.63 -23.53 12.94
CA SER A 575 4.05 -22.14 12.69
C SER A 575 5.05 -21.62 13.72
N ASP A 576 6.19 -22.30 13.83
CA ASP A 576 7.28 -21.95 14.73
C ASP A 576 8.59 -21.87 13.95
N TYR A 577 9.19 -20.68 13.95
CA TYR A 577 10.36 -20.39 13.13
C TYR A 577 11.55 -21.30 13.46
N ASP A 578 11.85 -21.50 14.75
CA ASP A 578 13.05 -22.26 15.14
C ASP A 578 12.92 -23.74 14.77
N LEU A 579 11.71 -24.29 14.90
CA LEU A 579 11.41 -25.64 14.45
C LEU A 579 11.55 -25.78 12.93
N LEU A 580 11.07 -24.81 12.15
CA LEU A 580 11.21 -24.83 10.69
C LEU A 580 12.69 -24.72 10.24
N MET A 581 13.52 -24.02 11.02
CA MET A 581 14.96 -23.97 10.78
C MET A 581 15.66 -25.30 11.12
N GLU A 582 15.22 -25.98 12.19
CA GLU A 582 15.75 -27.29 12.60
C GLU A 582 15.34 -28.41 11.64
N PHE A 583 14.06 -28.44 11.26
CA PHE A 583 13.47 -29.40 10.32
C PHE A 583 13.25 -28.73 8.97
N ARG A 584 14.35 -28.39 8.28
CA ARG A 584 14.28 -27.72 6.98
C ARG A 584 14.02 -28.70 5.81
N PRO A 585 13.25 -28.30 4.79
CA PRO A 585 13.17 -29.01 3.52
C PRO A 585 14.53 -29.04 2.81
N HIS A 586 14.75 -30.01 1.91
CA HIS A 586 16.04 -30.16 1.21
C HIS A 586 16.14 -29.25 -0.01
N SER A 587 15.01 -28.94 -0.64
CA SER A 587 14.94 -28.13 -1.86
C SER A 587 13.74 -27.19 -1.84
N ILE A 588 13.84 -26.09 -2.59
CA ILE A 588 12.73 -25.14 -2.73
C ILE A 588 11.54 -25.77 -3.49
N ALA A 589 11.81 -26.76 -4.35
CA ALA A 589 10.79 -27.51 -5.09
C ALA A 589 9.80 -28.21 -4.14
N GLU A 590 10.28 -28.72 -3.00
CA GLU A 590 9.42 -29.37 -1.99
C GLU A 590 8.38 -28.41 -1.39
N ILE A 591 8.63 -27.10 -1.37
CA ILE A 591 7.72 -26.12 -0.76
C ILE A 591 6.85 -25.37 -1.76
N GLN A 592 7.03 -25.57 -3.08
CA GLN A 592 6.29 -24.84 -4.10
C GLN A 592 4.77 -25.02 -3.96
N TYR A 593 4.30 -26.25 -3.72
CA TYR A 593 2.87 -26.50 -3.53
C TYR A 593 2.32 -25.75 -2.31
N ARG A 594 3.15 -25.52 -1.28
CA ARG A 594 2.77 -24.76 -0.10
C ARG A 594 2.72 -23.27 -0.40
N ILE A 595 3.69 -22.74 -1.14
CA ILE A 595 3.67 -21.34 -1.58
C ILE A 595 2.41 -21.07 -2.41
N ILE A 596 2.05 -21.96 -3.34
CA ILE A 596 0.78 -21.86 -4.10
C ILE A 596 -0.43 -21.86 -3.15
N GLY A 597 -0.45 -22.76 -2.16
CA GLY A 597 -1.50 -22.79 -1.13
C GLY A 597 -1.61 -21.48 -0.35
N ASP A 598 -0.48 -20.89 0.03
CA ASP A 598 -0.42 -19.60 0.72
C ASP A 598 -0.91 -18.46 -0.19
N LEU A 599 -0.49 -18.43 -1.47
CA LEU A 599 -0.94 -17.47 -2.49
C LEU A 599 -2.47 -17.54 -2.69
N ASN A 600 -3.02 -18.74 -2.74
CA ASN A 600 -4.47 -18.95 -2.86
C ASN A 600 -5.24 -18.59 -1.59
N ILE A 601 -4.59 -18.54 -0.42
CA ILE A 601 -5.20 -18.03 0.81
C ILE A 601 -5.22 -16.51 0.76
N ILE A 602 -4.10 -15.86 0.44
CA ILE A 602 -4.00 -14.40 0.44
C ILE A 602 -4.76 -13.75 -0.73
N GLY A 603 -4.98 -14.49 -1.83
CA GLY A 603 -5.76 -14.05 -2.99
C GLY A 603 -7.27 -14.01 -2.81
N LYS A 604 -7.81 -14.45 -1.67
CA LYS A 604 -9.27 -14.48 -1.45
C LYS A 604 -9.78 -13.11 -1.01
N ILE A 605 -10.90 -12.66 -1.59
CA ILE A 605 -11.64 -11.42 -1.27
C ILE A 605 -12.34 -11.47 0.12
N SER A 606 -11.88 -12.33 1.03
CA SER A 606 -12.49 -12.53 2.36
C SER A 606 -11.51 -12.17 3.48
N PRO A 607 -11.97 -11.66 4.64
CA PRO A 607 -11.08 -11.40 5.76
C PRO A 607 -10.28 -12.65 6.12
N LEU A 608 -8.95 -12.49 6.14
CA LEU A 608 -8.04 -13.60 6.38
C LEU A 608 -8.05 -13.99 7.86
N ASP A 609 -8.07 -15.31 8.14
CA ASP A 609 -7.88 -15.80 9.50
C ASP A 609 -6.50 -15.38 10.02
N PRO A 610 -6.41 -14.62 11.14
CA PRO A 610 -5.14 -14.17 11.71
C PRO A 610 -4.16 -15.31 12.02
N LYS A 611 -4.66 -16.52 12.31
CA LYS A 611 -3.79 -17.69 12.51
C LYS A 611 -3.10 -18.09 11.21
N LYS A 612 -3.81 -18.06 10.07
CA LYS A 612 -3.26 -18.37 8.75
C LYS A 612 -2.26 -17.31 8.31
N VAL A 613 -2.58 -16.03 8.46
CA VAL A 613 -1.65 -14.93 8.13
C VAL A 613 -0.35 -15.11 8.94
N ARG A 614 -0.44 -15.41 10.24
CA ARG A 614 0.75 -15.62 11.08
C ARG A 614 1.56 -16.83 10.63
N SER A 615 0.88 -17.92 10.25
CA SER A 615 1.52 -19.12 9.72
C SER A 615 2.33 -18.80 8.47
N ILE A 616 1.71 -18.16 7.48
CA ILE A 616 2.35 -17.76 6.21
C ILE A 616 3.59 -16.90 6.47
N VAL A 617 3.47 -15.84 7.30
CA VAL A 617 4.59 -14.94 7.62
C VAL A 617 5.75 -15.70 8.28
N ILE A 618 5.48 -16.58 9.25
CA ILE A 618 6.52 -17.36 9.93
C ILE A 618 7.19 -18.34 8.97
N SER A 619 6.40 -19.02 8.14
CA SER A 619 6.90 -19.96 7.13
C SER A 619 7.76 -19.26 6.09
N TRP A 620 7.30 -18.15 5.51
CA TRP A 620 8.05 -17.39 4.51
C TRP A 620 9.34 -16.81 5.09
N ARG A 621 9.34 -16.35 6.36
CA ARG A 621 10.57 -15.96 7.06
C ARG A 621 11.58 -17.10 7.15
N ALA A 622 11.11 -18.30 7.48
CA ALA A 622 11.98 -19.48 7.52
C ALA A 622 12.51 -19.82 6.12
N TRP A 623 11.67 -19.79 5.08
CA TRP A 623 12.07 -20.08 3.71
C TRP A 623 13.08 -19.09 3.14
N VAL A 624 12.90 -17.80 3.39
CA VAL A 624 13.89 -16.77 3.05
C VAL A 624 15.25 -17.06 3.70
N HIS A 625 15.27 -17.57 4.94
CA HIS A 625 16.52 -17.91 5.62
C HIS A 625 17.13 -19.22 5.09
N VAL A 626 16.31 -20.26 4.86
CA VAL A 626 16.77 -21.58 4.40
C VAL A 626 17.30 -21.52 2.96
N PHE A 627 16.62 -20.80 2.07
CA PHE A 627 16.89 -20.83 0.62
C PHE A 627 17.55 -19.57 0.06
N SER A 628 17.78 -18.54 0.88
CA SER A 628 18.09 -17.16 0.50
C SER A 628 16.87 -16.37 0.00
N LEU A 629 16.94 -15.04 0.19
CA LEU A 629 15.91 -14.10 -0.23
C LEU A 629 15.70 -14.12 -1.74
N GLU A 630 16.78 -14.07 -2.52
CA GLU A 630 16.71 -14.02 -3.98
C GLU A 630 16.02 -15.26 -4.56
N LEU A 631 16.44 -16.46 -4.17
CA LEU A 631 15.86 -17.71 -4.69
C LEU A 631 14.38 -17.87 -4.31
N PHE A 632 14.02 -17.49 -3.08
CA PHE A 632 12.63 -17.52 -2.63
C PHE A 632 11.76 -16.54 -3.42
N VAL A 633 12.23 -15.30 -3.62
CA VAL A 633 11.50 -14.26 -4.37
C VAL A 633 11.34 -14.64 -5.83
N LYS A 634 12.39 -15.18 -6.49
CA LYS A 634 12.30 -15.68 -7.86
C LYS A 634 11.21 -16.75 -7.99
N THR A 635 11.25 -17.74 -7.10
CA THR A 635 10.25 -18.82 -7.08
C THR A 635 8.85 -18.29 -6.80
N LEU A 636 8.69 -17.32 -5.89
CA LEU A 636 7.41 -16.70 -5.58
C LEU A 636 6.84 -15.97 -6.81
N ILE A 637 7.65 -15.17 -7.51
CA ILE A 637 7.24 -14.44 -8.72
C ILE A 637 6.90 -15.41 -9.85
N ASP A 638 7.69 -16.46 -10.06
CA ASP A 638 7.39 -17.51 -11.05
C ASP A 638 6.04 -18.18 -10.77
N LEU A 639 5.77 -18.52 -9.51
CA LEU A 639 4.50 -19.11 -9.08
C LEU A 639 3.33 -18.12 -9.19
N LEU A 640 3.56 -16.83 -8.93
CA LEU A 640 2.56 -15.78 -9.15
C LEU A 640 2.17 -15.70 -10.63
N MET A 641 3.16 -15.63 -11.52
CA MET A 641 2.96 -15.61 -12.97
C MET A 641 2.23 -16.86 -13.47
N TRP A 642 2.58 -18.04 -12.94
CA TRP A 642 1.89 -19.28 -13.29
C TRP A 642 0.43 -19.30 -12.81
N ASN A 643 0.16 -18.79 -11.60
CA ASN A 643 -1.18 -18.73 -11.03
C ASN A 643 -2.07 -17.76 -11.83
N THR A 644 -1.53 -16.64 -12.32
CA THR A 644 -2.32 -15.69 -13.11
C THR A 644 -2.61 -16.18 -14.53
N GLN A 645 -1.73 -16.98 -15.13
CA GLN A 645 -2.01 -17.65 -16.41
C GLN A 645 -3.14 -18.68 -16.31
N SER A 646 -3.31 -19.31 -15.14
CA SER A 646 -4.30 -20.36 -14.92
C SER A 646 -5.65 -19.84 -14.40
N ASN A 647 -5.70 -18.61 -13.88
CA ASN A 647 -6.93 -17.97 -13.41
C ASN A 647 -7.67 -17.23 -14.54
N SER A 648 -9.00 -17.37 -14.58
CA SER A 648 -9.85 -16.71 -15.58
C SER A 648 -10.29 -15.29 -15.21
N ASP A 649 -10.08 -14.85 -13.97
CA ASP A 649 -10.48 -13.53 -13.47
C ASP A 649 -9.27 -12.57 -13.32
N PRO A 650 -9.11 -11.58 -14.20
CA PRO A 650 -8.00 -10.61 -14.15
C PRO A 650 -7.95 -9.76 -12.87
N LEU A 651 -9.07 -9.55 -12.18
CA LEU A 651 -9.08 -8.76 -10.94
C LEU A 651 -8.45 -9.54 -9.78
N SER A 652 -8.80 -10.83 -9.67
CA SER A 652 -8.21 -11.74 -8.67
C SER A 652 -6.69 -11.88 -8.84
N SER A 653 -6.19 -11.90 -10.08
CA SER A 653 -4.77 -11.98 -10.41
C SER A 653 -3.98 -10.79 -9.85
N LYS A 654 -4.47 -9.56 -10.01
CA LYS A 654 -3.81 -8.33 -9.51
C LYS A 654 -3.73 -8.29 -7.98
N GLN A 655 -4.81 -8.68 -7.31
CA GLN A 655 -4.89 -8.68 -5.85
C GLN A 655 -3.86 -9.61 -5.21
N ILE A 656 -3.58 -10.76 -5.82
CA ILE A 656 -2.59 -11.72 -5.31
C ILE A 656 -1.19 -11.10 -5.32
N PHE A 657 -0.81 -10.38 -6.40
CA PHE A 657 0.49 -9.68 -6.47
C PHE A 657 0.63 -8.62 -5.37
N GLN A 658 -0.40 -7.79 -5.19
CA GLN A 658 -0.41 -6.77 -4.15
C GLN A 658 -0.27 -7.39 -2.75
N SER A 659 -1.05 -8.44 -2.49
CA SER A 659 -1.03 -9.17 -1.22
C SER A 659 0.33 -9.80 -0.96
N ALA A 660 0.93 -10.43 -1.97
CA ALA A 660 2.26 -11.02 -1.86
C ALA A 660 3.34 -9.98 -1.53
N ALA A 661 3.29 -8.79 -2.15
CA ALA A 661 4.18 -7.68 -1.84
C ALA A 661 4.04 -7.24 -0.37
N CYS A 662 2.80 -7.05 0.11
CA CYS A 662 2.54 -6.70 1.51
C CYS A 662 3.08 -7.75 2.49
N PHE A 663 2.89 -9.04 2.21
CA PHE A 663 3.43 -10.11 3.05
C PHE A 663 4.96 -10.13 3.06
N LEU A 664 5.61 -9.89 1.91
CA LEU A 664 7.08 -9.82 1.84
C LEU A 664 7.64 -8.67 2.69
N VAL A 665 6.99 -7.50 2.68
CA VAL A 665 7.39 -6.37 3.53
C VAL A 665 7.39 -6.77 5.01
N VAL A 666 6.35 -7.47 5.46
CA VAL A 666 6.25 -7.98 6.84
C VAL A 666 7.27 -9.08 7.12
N VAL A 667 7.46 -10.02 6.19
CA VAL A 667 8.45 -11.11 6.29
C VAL A 667 9.86 -10.52 6.45
N CYS A 668 10.16 -9.44 5.76
CA CYS A 668 11.44 -8.75 5.83
C CYS A 668 11.57 -7.80 7.02
N ASP A 669 10.58 -7.69 7.91
CA ASP A 669 10.56 -6.75 9.05
C ASP A 669 10.77 -5.29 8.62
N GLU A 670 10.28 -4.93 7.42
CA GLU A 670 10.44 -3.59 6.83
C GLU A 670 11.91 -3.15 6.71
N ASP A 671 12.83 -4.12 6.56
CA ASP A 671 14.26 -3.89 6.36
C ASP A 671 14.52 -3.33 4.95
N PRO A 672 14.96 -2.06 4.80
CA PRO A 672 15.09 -1.42 3.50
C PRO A 672 16.04 -2.15 2.54
N GLU A 673 17.12 -2.74 3.06
CA GLU A 673 18.09 -3.47 2.22
C GLU A 673 17.48 -4.73 1.62
N LYS A 674 16.67 -5.45 2.41
CA LYS A 674 15.96 -6.63 1.91
C LYS A 674 14.88 -6.26 0.91
N ILE A 675 14.12 -5.20 1.17
CA ILE A 675 13.08 -4.73 0.25
C ILE A 675 13.70 -4.29 -1.08
N LEU A 676 14.82 -3.56 -1.05
CA LEU A 676 15.58 -3.22 -2.26
C LEU A 676 16.10 -4.46 -2.99
N ALA A 677 16.58 -5.47 -2.27
CA ALA A 677 16.99 -6.74 -2.88
C ALA A 677 15.82 -7.47 -3.55
N ILE A 678 14.61 -7.43 -2.99
CA ILE A 678 13.40 -7.97 -3.62
C ILE A 678 13.10 -7.21 -4.91
N ILE A 679 13.11 -5.87 -4.88
CA ILE A 679 12.87 -5.03 -6.07
C ILE A 679 13.90 -5.36 -7.15
N LYS A 680 15.20 -5.39 -6.82
CA LYS A 680 16.27 -5.77 -7.76
C LYS A 680 16.09 -7.16 -8.32
N THR A 681 15.64 -8.12 -7.52
CA THR A 681 15.35 -9.48 -8.00
C THR A 681 14.22 -9.47 -9.03
N ALA A 682 13.12 -8.77 -8.76
CA ALA A 682 12.01 -8.62 -9.70
C ALA A 682 12.43 -7.91 -11.00
N MET A 683 13.28 -6.90 -10.88
CA MET A 683 13.86 -6.17 -12.02
C MET A 683 14.75 -7.07 -12.88
N ASN A 684 15.66 -7.83 -12.27
CA ASN A 684 16.51 -8.76 -13.00
C ASN A 684 15.68 -9.83 -13.71
N MET A 685 14.60 -10.32 -13.09
CA MET A 685 13.66 -11.24 -13.75
C MET A 685 12.94 -10.59 -14.92
N LEU A 686 12.64 -9.29 -14.86
CA LEU A 686 12.02 -8.58 -15.96
C LEU A 686 12.99 -8.40 -17.15
N GLU A 687 14.27 -8.14 -16.87
CA GLU A 687 15.31 -7.93 -17.90
C GLU A 687 15.83 -9.26 -18.50
N GLU A 688 16.19 -10.21 -17.65
CA GLU A 688 16.83 -11.49 -18.00
C GLU A 688 15.84 -12.63 -18.23
N GLY A 689 14.59 -12.49 -17.78
CA GLY A 689 13.61 -13.57 -17.78
C GLY A 689 13.17 -13.98 -19.19
N PRO A 690 12.60 -15.20 -19.34
CA PRO A 690 12.05 -15.65 -20.61
C PRO A 690 10.92 -14.72 -21.08
N GLU A 691 10.51 -14.82 -22.34
CA GLU A 691 9.27 -14.17 -22.86
C GLU A 691 8.00 -14.53 -22.05
N SER A 692 8.11 -15.42 -21.05
CA SER A 692 7.05 -15.94 -20.18
C SER A 692 6.55 -14.98 -19.09
N VAL A 693 7.07 -13.75 -18.99
CA VAL A 693 6.39 -12.72 -18.19
C VAL A 693 5.02 -12.53 -18.84
N SER A 694 3.96 -12.90 -18.13
CA SER A 694 2.59 -12.91 -18.67
C SER A 694 1.72 -11.82 -18.09
N ASP A 695 2.06 -11.31 -16.90
CA ASP A 695 1.32 -10.26 -16.21
C ASP A 695 2.24 -9.12 -15.78
N GLY A 696 2.46 -8.17 -16.69
CA GLY A 696 3.26 -6.98 -16.43
C GLY A 696 2.58 -5.99 -15.48
N ASP A 697 1.25 -5.95 -15.44
CA ASP A 697 0.49 -5.03 -14.59
C ASP A 697 0.57 -5.47 -13.12
N GLY A 698 0.35 -6.76 -12.84
CA GLY A 698 0.53 -7.33 -11.49
C GLY A 698 1.93 -7.10 -10.94
N LEU A 699 2.96 -7.29 -11.77
CA LEU A 699 4.36 -7.05 -11.37
C LEU A 699 4.64 -5.56 -11.11
N ALA A 700 4.06 -4.65 -11.88
CA ALA A 700 4.21 -3.21 -11.64
C ALA A 700 3.63 -2.82 -10.27
N GLN A 701 2.43 -3.32 -9.94
CA GLN A 701 1.80 -3.07 -8.64
C GLN A 701 2.59 -3.68 -7.48
N PHE A 702 3.13 -4.89 -7.66
CA PHE A 702 4.04 -5.53 -6.72
C PHE A 702 5.25 -4.64 -6.41
N CYS A 703 5.93 -4.12 -7.45
CA CYS A 703 7.08 -3.22 -7.29
C CYS A 703 6.70 -1.88 -6.63
N VAL A 704 5.57 -1.28 -7.01
CA VAL A 704 5.13 0.01 -6.44
C VAL A 704 4.85 -0.12 -4.94
N ILE A 705 4.22 -1.20 -4.47
CA ILE A 705 4.00 -1.44 -3.04
C ILE A 705 5.33 -1.59 -2.28
N LEU A 706 6.33 -2.24 -2.87
CA LEU A 706 7.66 -2.37 -2.27
C LEU A 706 8.39 -1.02 -2.21
N VAL A 707 8.28 -0.19 -3.25
CA VAL A 707 8.83 1.19 -3.25
C VAL A 707 8.21 2.01 -2.13
N ILE A 708 6.89 1.95 -1.98
CA ILE A 708 6.16 2.61 -0.90
C ILE A 708 6.65 2.17 0.48
N ALA A 709 6.98 0.90 0.66
CA ALA A 709 7.51 0.41 1.93
C ALA A 709 8.91 0.97 2.27
N LEU A 710 9.64 1.56 1.32
CA LEU A 710 10.99 2.11 1.51
C LEU A 710 10.96 3.56 2.01
N HIS A 711 10.47 3.79 3.23
CA HIS A 711 10.45 5.08 3.96
C HIS A 711 11.33 6.23 3.40
N HIS A 712 12.66 6.13 3.51
CA HIS A 712 13.60 7.19 3.11
C HIS A 712 14.36 6.90 1.80
N ARG A 713 14.18 5.69 1.23
CA ARG A 713 14.89 5.23 0.01
C ARG A 713 13.94 4.94 -1.15
N TRP A 714 12.66 5.26 -1.01
CA TRP A 714 11.65 5.08 -2.06
C TRP A 714 12.06 5.81 -3.33
N LYS A 715 12.64 7.02 -3.22
CA LYS A 715 13.08 7.83 -4.37
C LYS A 715 14.19 7.12 -5.15
N GLU A 716 15.18 6.56 -4.47
CA GLU A 716 16.26 5.78 -5.09
C GLU A 716 15.70 4.56 -5.83
N ALA A 717 14.82 3.80 -5.18
CA ALA A 717 14.21 2.60 -5.76
C ALA A 717 13.29 2.93 -6.95
N PHE A 718 12.52 4.01 -6.84
CA PHE A 718 11.60 4.42 -7.91
C PHE A 718 12.34 4.93 -9.14
N ILE A 719 13.43 5.70 -8.95
CA ILE A 719 14.30 6.13 -10.06
C ILE A 719 14.86 4.91 -10.80
N GLN A 720 15.33 3.88 -10.10
CA GLN A 720 15.80 2.65 -10.74
C GLN A 720 14.69 1.98 -11.59
N LEU A 721 13.43 1.99 -11.12
CA LEU A 721 12.30 1.43 -11.88
C LEU A 721 11.98 2.27 -13.12
N LEU A 722 12.08 3.60 -13.01
CA LEU A 722 11.92 4.50 -14.16
C LEU A 722 13.04 4.32 -15.20
N ASP A 723 14.27 4.03 -14.77
CA ASP A 723 15.39 3.74 -15.68
C ASP A 723 15.16 2.43 -16.45
N ILE A 724 14.62 1.40 -15.80
CA ILE A 724 14.22 0.16 -16.47
C ILE A 724 13.10 0.42 -17.47
N ARG A 725 12.07 1.16 -17.06
CA ARG A 725 10.98 1.55 -17.95
C ARG A 725 11.52 2.21 -19.22
N LYS A 726 12.43 3.18 -19.09
CA LYS A 726 13.04 3.87 -20.22
C LYS A 726 13.79 2.91 -21.15
N ARG A 727 14.51 1.94 -20.59
CA ARG A 727 15.18 0.89 -21.38
C ARG A 727 14.19 -0.01 -22.14
N ILE A 728 13.07 -0.38 -21.52
CA ILE A 728 12.01 -1.19 -22.16
C ILE A 728 11.35 -0.43 -23.31
N LEU A 729 11.03 0.86 -23.13
CA LEU A 729 10.35 1.66 -24.16
C LEU A 729 11.23 1.98 -25.37
N ASN A 730 12.55 2.05 -25.19
CA ASN A 730 13.49 2.26 -26.27
C ASN A 730 13.72 1.02 -27.14
N ASP A 731 13.23 -0.16 -26.73
CA ASP A 731 13.36 -1.41 -27.47
C ASP A 731 12.08 -1.67 -28.29
N GLU A 732 12.09 -1.28 -29.57
CA GLU A 732 10.95 -1.43 -30.49
C GLU A 732 10.47 -2.89 -30.64
N SER A 733 11.33 -3.87 -30.35
CA SER A 733 11.01 -5.30 -30.41
C SER A 733 10.02 -5.77 -29.34
N GLN A 734 9.75 -4.96 -28.33
CA GLN A 734 8.91 -5.28 -27.17
C GLN A 734 7.45 -4.83 -27.30
N THR A 735 7.04 -4.34 -28.48
CA THR A 735 5.69 -3.79 -28.68
C THR A 735 4.61 -4.85 -28.43
N GLY A 736 3.79 -4.66 -27.40
CA GLY A 736 2.74 -5.61 -26.99
C GLY A 736 3.18 -6.72 -26.03
N SER A 737 4.44 -6.73 -25.57
CA SER A 737 4.91 -7.68 -24.56
C SER A 737 4.44 -7.33 -23.15
N ALA A 738 4.49 -8.28 -22.21
CA ALA A 738 4.20 -7.99 -20.81
C ALA A 738 5.18 -6.98 -20.19
N ARG A 739 6.40 -6.86 -20.73
CA ARG A 739 7.36 -5.82 -20.32
C ARG A 739 6.85 -4.42 -20.66
N MET A 740 6.24 -4.27 -21.84
CA MET A 740 5.56 -3.03 -22.22
C MET A 740 4.38 -2.73 -21.28
N VAL A 741 3.56 -3.75 -20.96
CA VAL A 741 2.45 -3.60 -20.01
C VAL A 741 2.97 -3.17 -18.62
N PHE A 742 4.08 -3.72 -18.15
CA PHE A 742 4.74 -3.26 -16.92
C PHE A 742 5.15 -1.79 -16.99
N ALA A 743 5.85 -1.38 -18.07
CA ALA A 743 6.32 -0.02 -18.27
C ALA A 743 5.19 1.03 -18.27
N LEU A 744 4.04 0.67 -18.87
CA LEU A 744 2.83 1.51 -18.87
C LEU A 744 2.16 1.52 -17.48
N SER A 745 1.98 0.34 -16.88
CA SER A 745 1.27 0.17 -15.61
C SER A 745 2.01 0.77 -14.42
N LEU A 746 3.34 0.86 -14.49
CA LEU A 746 4.18 1.52 -13.48
C LEU A 746 3.80 3.00 -13.33
N ILE A 747 3.72 3.75 -14.43
CA ILE A 747 3.33 5.17 -14.40
C ILE A 747 1.89 5.32 -13.93
N LYS A 748 1.00 4.50 -14.48
CA LYS A 748 -0.42 4.49 -14.13
C LYS A 748 -0.64 4.28 -12.63
N THR A 749 -0.01 3.28 -12.04
CA THR A 749 -0.17 2.96 -10.61
C THR A 749 0.45 4.04 -9.74
N SER A 750 1.64 4.53 -10.10
CA SER A 750 2.35 5.56 -9.35
C SER A 750 1.66 6.92 -9.37
N LEU A 751 0.88 7.23 -10.39
CA LEU A 751 0.20 8.52 -10.52
C LEU A 751 -0.78 8.80 -9.38
N TYR A 752 -1.42 7.75 -8.86
CA TYR A 752 -2.40 7.89 -7.78
C TYR A 752 -1.76 7.87 -6.38
N ILE A 753 -0.43 7.99 -6.30
CA ILE A 753 0.32 8.06 -5.04
C ILE A 753 1.07 9.40 -5.03
N SER A 754 0.62 10.33 -4.19
CA SER A 754 1.09 11.73 -4.15
C SER A 754 2.61 11.87 -4.13
N HIS A 755 3.30 11.09 -3.30
CA HIS A 755 4.76 11.11 -3.19
C HIS A 755 5.46 10.71 -4.51
N LEU A 756 4.97 9.66 -5.19
CA LEU A 756 5.56 9.16 -6.44
C LEU A 756 5.26 10.10 -7.61
N GLN A 757 4.10 10.77 -7.60
CA GLN A 757 3.67 11.72 -8.61
C GLN A 757 4.68 12.87 -8.81
N THR A 758 5.41 13.26 -7.76
CA THR A 758 6.45 14.31 -7.84
C THR A 758 7.57 13.98 -8.82
N LEU A 759 7.85 12.69 -9.06
CA LEU A 759 8.89 12.21 -9.95
C LEU A 759 8.37 11.85 -11.35
N ILE A 760 7.07 11.94 -11.59
CA ILE A 760 6.48 11.76 -12.91
C ILE A 760 6.51 13.10 -13.64
N SER A 761 7.11 13.11 -14.82
CA SER A 761 7.28 14.29 -15.67
C SER A 761 6.52 14.15 -17.00
N PRO A 762 6.16 15.28 -17.65
CA PRO A 762 5.37 15.25 -18.89
C PRO A 762 6.02 14.46 -20.05
N ASP A 763 7.35 14.43 -20.12
CA ASP A 763 8.12 13.68 -21.14
C ASP A 763 7.99 12.16 -21.01
N MET A 764 7.44 11.66 -19.90
CA MET A 764 7.16 10.23 -19.72
C MET A 764 5.92 9.77 -20.51
N PHE A 765 5.09 10.68 -21.01
CA PHE A 765 3.90 10.39 -21.82
C PHE A 765 4.19 10.50 -23.32
N ASP A 766 5.10 9.66 -23.83
CA ASP A 766 5.45 9.62 -25.25
C ASP A 766 4.30 9.17 -26.16
N THR A 767 4.44 9.35 -27.47
CA THR A 767 3.41 9.01 -28.47
C THR A 767 3.02 7.53 -28.43
N MET A 768 3.88 6.63 -27.95
CA MET A 768 3.58 5.22 -27.79
C MET A 768 2.67 4.99 -26.57
N PHE A 769 2.96 5.63 -25.45
CA PHE A 769 2.13 5.63 -24.24
C PHE A 769 0.73 6.18 -24.53
N LEU A 770 0.64 7.31 -25.25
CA LEU A 770 -0.64 7.98 -25.54
C LEU A 770 -1.57 7.17 -26.44
N LYS A 771 -1.01 6.30 -27.30
CA LYS A 771 -1.80 5.35 -28.09
C LYS A 771 -2.49 4.30 -27.23
N HIS A 772 -1.95 4.00 -26.05
CA HIS A 772 -2.44 2.94 -25.17
C HIS A 772 -3.25 3.46 -23.97
N ASP A 773 -2.90 4.60 -23.37
CA ASP A 773 -3.56 5.10 -22.15
C ASP A 773 -3.59 6.65 -22.07
N CYS A 774 -4.46 7.27 -22.87
CA CYS A 774 -4.68 8.72 -22.86
C CYS A 774 -5.28 9.24 -21.54
N GLN A 775 -6.12 8.46 -20.87
CA GLN A 775 -6.75 8.85 -19.61
C GLN A 775 -5.71 9.10 -18.52
N THR A 776 -4.65 8.27 -18.43
CA THR A 776 -3.59 8.47 -17.44
C THR A 776 -2.85 9.80 -17.61
N ALA A 777 -2.67 10.27 -18.85
CA ALA A 777 -2.06 11.58 -19.13
C ALA A 777 -2.99 12.75 -18.76
N ILE A 778 -4.31 12.58 -18.94
CA ILE A 778 -5.33 13.54 -18.46
C ILE A 778 -5.29 13.59 -16.92
N ASP A 779 -5.34 12.43 -16.28
CA ASP A 779 -5.30 12.31 -14.83
C ASP A 779 -4.03 12.94 -14.23
N PHE A 780 -2.89 12.87 -14.93
CA PHE A 780 -1.65 13.50 -14.51
C PHE A 780 -1.76 15.01 -14.34
N PHE A 781 -2.33 15.72 -15.32
CA PHE A 781 -2.48 17.17 -15.25
C PHE A 781 -3.53 17.60 -14.23
N ILE A 782 -4.58 16.80 -14.04
CA ILE A 782 -5.55 17.01 -12.95
C ILE A 782 -4.86 16.84 -11.60
N ALA A 783 -4.05 15.79 -11.43
CA ALA A 783 -3.31 15.54 -10.20
C ALA A 783 -2.35 16.70 -9.88
N LYS A 784 -1.68 17.26 -10.90
CA LYS A 784 -0.78 18.41 -10.73
C LYS A 784 -1.53 19.68 -10.35
N GLU A 785 -2.70 19.95 -10.95
CA GLU A 785 -3.55 21.08 -10.57
C GLU A 785 -3.96 21.00 -9.09
N ILE A 786 -4.35 19.81 -8.61
CA ILE A 786 -4.71 19.58 -7.21
C ILE A 786 -3.53 19.87 -6.28
N ALA A 787 -2.34 19.33 -6.60
CA ALA A 787 -1.14 19.55 -5.79
C ALA A 787 -0.73 21.04 -5.71
N ILE A 788 -0.87 21.79 -6.80
CA ILE A 788 -0.62 23.25 -6.83
C ILE A 788 -1.62 23.97 -5.91
N LYS A 789 -2.92 23.64 -5.99
CA LYS A 789 -3.96 24.23 -5.13
C LYS A 789 -3.76 23.93 -3.64
N GLN A 790 -3.13 22.80 -3.32
CA GLN A 790 -2.82 22.38 -1.95
C GLN A 790 -1.50 22.96 -1.42
N GLY A 791 -0.73 23.68 -2.26
CA GLY A 791 0.55 24.27 -1.87
C GLY A 791 1.69 23.25 -1.73
N GLU A 792 1.56 22.05 -2.33
CA GLU A 792 2.56 20.97 -2.26
C GLU A 792 3.69 21.15 -3.29
N ILE A 793 3.50 22.00 -4.30
CA ILE A 793 4.46 22.26 -5.39
C ILE A 793 4.46 23.76 -5.69
N ASP A 794 5.62 24.41 -5.54
CA ASP A 794 5.86 25.76 -6.08
C ASP A 794 6.17 25.65 -7.57
N PHE A 795 5.35 26.30 -8.40
CA PHE A 795 5.53 26.32 -9.84
C PHE A 795 6.42 27.50 -10.23
N ASP A 796 7.74 27.29 -10.25
CA ASP A 796 8.68 28.24 -10.84
C ASP A 796 9.11 27.74 -12.22
N ASP A 797 8.78 28.52 -13.26
CA ASP A 797 9.03 28.27 -14.70
C ASP A 797 10.51 27.94 -15.01
N SER A 798 11.43 28.19 -14.07
CA SER A 798 12.88 27.99 -14.21
C SER A 798 13.38 26.57 -13.97
N SER A 799 12.54 25.65 -13.48
CA SER A 799 12.95 24.28 -13.10
C SER A 799 12.79 23.21 -14.20
N PHE A 800 12.29 23.58 -15.38
CA PHE A 800 11.94 22.64 -16.47
C PHE A 800 12.59 22.91 -17.84
N THR A 801 13.70 23.67 -17.88
CA THR A 801 14.57 23.73 -19.08
C THR A 801 15.68 22.69 -19.05
#